data_AF-A0A536HLJ4-F1
#
_entry.id   AF-A0A536HLJ4-F1
#
_cell.length_a   1.000
_cell.length_b   1.000
_cell.length_c   1.000
_cell.angle_alpha   90.00
_cell.angle_beta   90.00
_cell.angle_gamma   90.00
#
_symmetry.space_group_name_H-M   'P 1'
#
loop_
_entity.id
_entity.type
_entity.pdbx_description
1 polymer ?
#
loop_
_entity_poly.entity_id
_entity_poly.type
_entity_poly.pdbx_seq_one_letter_code
_entity_poly.pdbx_strand_id
1 'polypeptide(L)'
;MRAPSRLSYGRIPNLVELKDLIATQLESFNFFKSDGLRELFDEINPITDYTGKNFELKFLDYEFGQPKFSVEECRNRDMTYAAPLRIRTRLTIKETGEIKESEVYMGDFAMMTDEGTFIVNGTERVVVSQLVRSPGVYFTAAEDPNTGRKLFGAKLIPNRGAWLEIETSAKDLLTVKIDRKRKVPVTVLLKALELPQLKGTENDREAQKRALLEMFGDVDNNPEHHYMESTLDKDTTNKVEDALLELYRRVRPGDPPSVDNARNLLQSLFFNPRRFDLGRVGRYKVDKRLGRDEEDILERVRQRELRILEKGDFIAFLRKLIELNNAPREKQIPDDIDHLGNRRVRAVGELLQNQFRMGLIRMERIIKERMTISDPHTVTSASLINARPVVAAIKEFFGSSQLSQFMDQHNPLSELTHKRRLSALGPGGLSRERAGFDVRDVHHSHYGRICPIETPEGPNIGLIGNLATYAKVNEFGFIETPFRRVYNRVSLNNDIAPKLVGRTLRRAAADPKGTEVLAAHEVLDDKAIQKLIKARVASVDIVPWVSTEVEYLSADEEDMFGIAQANAALTPESNFVDQRVPARARGDFKIEEIQNIQYMDVSPKQIVSVATAMIPFLEHDDAGRALMGANMQRQAVPLLVTDAPLVGTGVEYYAAKDSGEMIVADVAGTVTDIAHPKELKSVHATPVFEIVVKPDGGGAERHYPLQKFARSNQGTCLNHRAIVKPGQHVDKGDILADGPAIDNGEMALGRNVLVAFMPWEGYNFEDAILLSERVVKEDLYTSIHIEEYESEARETKLGPEEITRDIPNVADDALRNLDERGIVYIGAEVQQGDILVGKITPKGETELSAEERLLRAIFGEKAREVRDSSLRVPHGERGIVVDVKVFSRENKDELGPGINEMVRVYIAQKRKISAGDKMAGRHGNKGVVARIMPSEDMPYLPDGTPVDIVLNPLGVPSRMNLGQVLETHLGWVAATLGIKIATPVFDGAPMATIVKELEKAGLPADGKVRLRDGRTGEEFDEPVTVGLIYMLKLAHLVEDKIHARSTGPYSLVTQQPLGGKAQFGGQRFGEMEVWALEAYGAAHVLQEILTVKSDDIVGRVKAYEAIVKGDNTLEAGIPESFRVLVKELEGLALGVEILSEDERQIVLSEEDIPEIPLDLGISLEREELGEDSAE
;
A
#
# COMPACT_ATOMS: atom_id res chain seq x y z
N MET A 1 26.12 18.87 6.40
CA MET A 1 26.53 17.63 7.08
C MET A 1 26.22 16.43 6.20
N ARG A 2 27.22 15.59 5.95
CA ARG A 2 27.08 14.23 5.40
C ARG A 2 26.54 13.28 6.47
N ALA A 3 26.15 12.07 6.07
CA ALA A 3 25.69 11.01 6.97
C ALA A 3 26.58 10.89 8.23
N PRO A 4 26.01 10.78 9.44
CA PRO A 4 26.79 10.68 10.66
C PRO A 4 27.65 9.41 10.67
N SER A 5 28.86 9.52 11.23
CA SER A 5 29.83 8.42 11.24
C SER A 5 29.41 7.32 12.21
N ARG A 6 29.10 6.13 11.69
CA ARG A 6 28.94 4.90 12.48
C ARG A 6 30.13 3.96 12.30
N LEU A 7 30.54 3.30 13.39
CA LEU A 7 31.46 2.17 13.30
C LEU A 7 30.71 0.95 12.75
N SER A 8 30.98 0.58 11.50
CA SER A 8 30.36 -0.58 10.86
C SER A 8 31.13 -1.86 11.14
N TYR A 9 30.42 -2.93 11.53
CA TYR A 9 30.95 -4.29 11.62
C TYR A 9 30.72 -5.13 10.35
N GLY A 10 30.16 -4.52 9.30
CA GLY A 10 30.02 -5.17 7.99
C GLY A 10 31.37 -5.56 7.41
N ARG A 11 31.51 -6.82 7.01
CA ARG A 11 32.73 -7.37 6.37
C ARG A 11 32.67 -7.27 4.86
N ILE A 12 31.47 -7.20 4.29
CA ILE A 12 31.23 -7.17 2.84
C ILE A 12 31.21 -5.71 2.39
N PRO A 13 32.02 -5.33 1.37
CA PRO A 13 32.04 -3.96 0.88
C PRO A 13 30.70 -3.60 0.22
N ASN A 14 30.17 -2.43 0.56
CA ASN A 14 28.95 -1.91 -0.06
C ASN A 14 29.28 -1.31 -1.44
N LEU A 15 29.17 -2.13 -2.49
CA LEU A 15 29.48 -1.73 -3.87
C LEU A 15 28.38 -0.87 -4.52
N VAL A 16 27.13 -1.10 -4.15
CA VAL A 16 25.97 -0.36 -4.66
C VAL A 16 25.33 0.42 -3.53
N GLU A 17 25.40 1.74 -3.64
CA GLU A 17 24.74 2.64 -2.71
C GLU A 17 23.22 2.55 -2.89
N LEU A 18 22.48 2.56 -1.78
CA LEU A 18 21.01 2.66 -1.82
C LEU A 18 20.67 4.08 -2.27
N LYS A 19 19.96 4.21 -3.39
CA LYS A 19 19.53 5.50 -3.95
C LYS A 19 18.09 5.42 -4.43
N ASP A 20 17.38 6.52 -4.22
CA ASP A 20 16.06 6.81 -4.78
C ASP A 20 15.03 5.70 -4.49
N LEU A 21 14.78 5.45 -3.20
CA LEU A 21 13.80 4.47 -2.74
C LEU A 21 12.34 4.80 -3.15
N ILE A 22 12.07 5.97 -3.71
CA ILE A 22 10.75 6.35 -4.25
C ILE A 22 10.73 6.44 -5.79
N ALA A 23 11.80 6.05 -6.48
CA ALA A 23 11.93 6.16 -7.94
C ALA A 23 10.75 5.55 -8.71
N THR A 24 10.24 4.39 -8.28
CA THR A 24 9.10 3.71 -8.91
C THR A 24 7.86 4.61 -9.04
N GLN A 25 7.60 5.47 -8.05
CA GLN A 25 6.45 6.39 -8.09
C GLN A 25 6.72 7.55 -9.06
N LEU A 26 7.88 8.21 -8.92
CA LEU A 26 8.26 9.39 -9.69
C LEU A 26 8.44 9.07 -11.19
N GLU A 27 9.20 8.02 -11.51
CA GLU A 27 9.47 7.59 -12.88
C GLU A 27 8.17 7.17 -13.58
N SER A 28 7.30 6.43 -12.89
CA SER A 28 6.01 6.00 -13.46
C SER A 28 5.07 7.17 -13.75
N PHE A 29 5.00 8.17 -12.85
CA PHE A 29 4.19 9.35 -13.09
C PHE A 29 4.78 10.24 -14.20
N ASN A 30 6.10 10.36 -14.28
CA ASN A 30 6.77 11.07 -15.36
C ASN A 30 6.51 10.40 -16.71
N PHE A 31 6.58 9.07 -16.79
CA PHE A 31 6.19 8.30 -17.98
C PHE A 31 4.73 8.59 -18.40
N PHE A 32 3.79 8.64 -17.46
CA PHE A 32 2.40 8.97 -17.77
C PHE A 32 2.27 10.36 -18.40
N LYS A 33 3.00 11.36 -17.86
CA LYS A 33 3.01 12.73 -18.40
C LYS A 33 3.67 12.84 -19.77
N SER A 34 4.70 12.05 -20.09
CA SER A 34 5.44 12.16 -21.35
C SER A 34 4.85 11.30 -22.46
N ASP A 35 4.77 10.00 -22.23
CA ASP A 35 4.48 9.01 -23.29
C ASP A 35 3.09 8.41 -23.09
N GLY A 36 2.70 8.16 -21.84
CA GLY A 36 1.43 7.50 -21.51
C GLY A 36 0.20 8.23 -22.03
N LEU A 37 0.13 9.56 -21.88
CA LEU A 37 -0.96 10.38 -22.43
C LEU A 37 -0.94 10.47 -23.95
N ARG A 38 0.26 10.58 -24.55
CA ARG A 38 0.40 10.59 -26.02
C ARG A 38 -0.12 9.29 -26.63
N GLU A 39 0.23 8.14 -26.05
CA GLU A 39 -0.31 6.84 -26.47
C GLU A 39 -1.85 6.78 -26.40
N LEU A 40 -2.47 7.43 -25.40
CA LEU A 40 -3.92 7.47 -25.26
C LEU A 40 -4.60 8.36 -26.28
N PHE A 41 -4.00 9.49 -26.65
CA PHE A 41 -4.53 10.36 -27.69
C PHE A 41 -4.37 9.74 -29.07
N ASP A 42 -3.22 9.15 -29.36
CA ASP A 42 -3.00 8.35 -30.58
C ASP A 42 -3.96 7.17 -30.66
N GLU A 43 -4.44 6.66 -29.52
CA GLU A 43 -5.42 5.59 -29.47
C GLU A 43 -6.79 5.96 -30.06
N ILE A 44 -7.28 7.15 -29.73
CA ILE A 44 -8.58 7.65 -30.17
C ILE A 44 -8.51 8.45 -31.47
N ASN A 45 -7.33 8.93 -31.84
CA ASN A 45 -7.09 9.66 -33.07
C ASN A 45 -7.13 8.75 -34.31
N PRO A 46 -7.64 9.24 -35.45
CA PRO A 46 -8.57 10.36 -35.56
C PRO A 46 -9.98 9.97 -35.06
N ILE A 47 -10.71 10.95 -34.51
CA ILE A 47 -12.13 10.81 -34.19
C ILE A 47 -12.94 11.32 -35.38
N THR A 48 -13.68 10.43 -36.03
CA THR A 48 -14.59 10.77 -37.14
C THR A 48 -16.04 10.60 -36.75
N ASP A 49 -16.94 11.29 -37.42
CA ASP A 49 -18.38 11.08 -37.31
C ASP A 49 -18.78 9.64 -37.72
N TYR A 50 -20.02 9.22 -37.41
CA TYR A 50 -20.48 7.85 -37.72
C TYR A 50 -20.47 7.54 -39.23
N THR A 51 -20.60 8.53 -40.10
CA THR A 51 -20.53 8.35 -41.55
C THR A 51 -19.10 8.51 -42.09
N GLY A 52 -18.22 9.17 -41.32
CA GLY A 52 -16.83 9.44 -41.65
C GLY A 52 -16.61 10.51 -42.73
N LYS A 53 -17.70 11.14 -43.20
CA LYS A 53 -17.71 12.02 -44.37
C LYS A 53 -17.65 13.50 -44.03
N ASN A 54 -18.06 13.91 -42.83
CA ASN A 54 -18.34 15.32 -42.55
C ASN A 54 -17.23 15.95 -41.69
N PHE A 55 -16.82 15.27 -40.62
CA PHE A 55 -15.89 15.82 -39.63
C PHE A 55 -14.77 14.84 -39.26
N GLU A 56 -13.59 15.39 -39.03
CA GLU A 56 -12.45 14.68 -38.46
C GLU A 56 -11.78 15.55 -37.40
N LEU A 57 -11.77 15.08 -36.16
CA LEU A 57 -11.09 15.74 -35.04
C LEU A 57 -9.83 14.95 -34.66
N LYS A 58 -8.72 15.66 -34.51
CA LYS A 58 -7.45 15.13 -34.02
C LYS A 58 -7.00 15.89 -32.80
N PHE A 59 -6.51 15.17 -31.80
CA PHE A 59 -5.73 15.71 -30.70
C PHE A 59 -4.26 15.71 -31.11
N LEU A 60 -3.60 16.87 -31.06
CA LEU A 60 -2.23 17.03 -31.53
C LEU A 60 -1.25 16.89 -30.36
N ASP A 61 -1.15 17.94 -29.55
CA ASP A 61 -0.22 18.02 -28.42
C ASP A 61 -0.95 18.47 -27.17
N TYR A 62 -0.34 18.31 -26.01
CA TYR A 62 -0.92 18.71 -24.74
C TYR A 62 0.12 19.37 -23.84
N GLU A 63 -0.37 20.22 -22.93
CA GLU A 63 0.46 20.93 -21.98
C GLU A 63 -0.23 20.92 -20.61
N PHE A 64 0.56 20.63 -19.58
CA PHE A 64 0.18 20.90 -18.20
C PHE A 64 0.64 22.30 -17.85
N GLY A 65 -0.29 23.18 -17.50
CA GLY A 65 0.06 24.49 -16.97
C GLY A 65 0.68 24.39 -15.57
N GLN A 66 0.97 25.54 -14.97
CA GLN A 66 1.45 25.57 -13.59
C GLN A 66 0.30 25.32 -12.60
N PRO A 67 0.54 24.56 -11.51
CA PRO A 67 -0.41 24.45 -10.41
C PRO A 67 -0.82 25.83 -9.90
N LYS A 68 -2.11 25.99 -9.61
CA LYS A 68 -2.67 27.28 -9.16
C LYS A 68 -2.21 27.68 -7.76
N PHE A 69 -1.97 26.68 -6.92
CA PHE A 69 -1.63 26.81 -5.51
C PHE A 69 -0.44 25.90 -5.20
N SER A 70 0.33 26.27 -4.19
CA SER A 70 1.40 25.42 -3.65
C SER A 70 0.83 24.21 -2.88
N VAL A 71 1.67 23.21 -2.67
CA VAL A 71 1.38 22.00 -1.86
C VAL A 71 0.85 22.40 -0.47
N GLU A 72 1.51 23.35 0.19
CA GLU A 72 1.13 23.86 1.52
C GLU A 72 -0.22 24.57 1.51
N GLU A 73 -0.47 25.43 0.52
CA GLU A 73 -1.77 26.10 0.36
C GLU A 73 -2.89 25.09 0.10
N CYS A 74 -2.63 24.04 -0.69
CA CYS A 74 -3.61 22.98 -0.93
C CYS A 74 -3.95 22.22 0.36
N ARG A 75 -2.95 21.87 1.18
CA ARG A 75 -3.18 21.25 2.51
C ARG A 75 -3.97 22.18 3.44
N ASN A 76 -3.68 23.49 3.42
CA ASN A 76 -4.33 24.45 4.31
C ASN A 76 -5.75 24.85 3.90
N ARG A 77 -6.08 24.75 2.61
CA ARG A 77 -7.38 25.16 2.04
C ARG A 77 -8.28 24.00 1.62
N ASP A 78 -7.90 22.77 1.98
CA ASP A 78 -8.53 21.54 1.51
C ASP A 78 -8.70 21.43 0.00
N MET A 79 -7.74 21.98 -0.74
CA MET A 79 -7.76 21.93 -2.19
C MET A 79 -6.97 20.73 -2.68
N THR A 80 -7.27 20.31 -3.90
CA THR A 80 -6.46 19.32 -4.61
C THR A 80 -5.28 20.02 -5.28
N TYR A 81 -4.07 19.51 -5.09
CA TYR A 81 -2.88 20.00 -5.80
C TYR A 81 -2.96 19.56 -7.26
N ALA A 82 -3.33 20.48 -8.14
CA ALA A 82 -3.64 20.18 -9.52
C ALA A 82 -3.16 21.26 -10.50
N ALA A 83 -2.84 20.83 -11.71
CA ALA A 83 -2.42 21.67 -12.83
C ALA A 83 -3.46 21.63 -13.97
N PRO A 84 -3.73 22.75 -14.65
CA PRO A 84 -4.68 22.77 -15.76
C PRO A 84 -4.12 22.00 -16.97
N LEU A 85 -4.85 20.99 -17.45
CA LEU A 85 -4.51 20.26 -18.66
C LEU A 85 -5.16 20.93 -19.87
N ARG A 86 -4.35 21.30 -20.87
CA ARG A 86 -4.83 21.84 -22.15
C ARG A 86 -4.37 20.98 -23.31
N ILE A 87 -5.25 20.78 -24.28
CA ILE A 87 -4.98 19.96 -25.47
C ILE A 87 -5.14 20.83 -26.71
N ARG A 88 -4.15 20.82 -27.59
CA ARG A 88 -4.24 21.39 -28.93
C ARG A 88 -4.99 20.43 -29.85
N THR A 89 -6.04 20.91 -30.48
CA THR A 89 -6.94 20.11 -31.31
C THR A 89 -7.00 20.66 -32.72
N ARG A 90 -7.20 19.79 -33.70
CA ARG A 90 -7.43 20.13 -35.11
C ARG A 90 -8.74 19.52 -35.57
N LEU A 91 -9.70 20.36 -35.92
CA LEU A 91 -10.97 19.96 -36.53
C LEU A 91 -10.91 20.23 -38.03
N THR A 92 -11.02 19.18 -38.82
CA THR A 92 -11.10 19.24 -40.28
C THR A 92 -12.56 19.01 -40.70
N ILE A 93 -13.15 19.99 -41.38
CA ILE A 93 -14.46 19.88 -42.00
C ILE A 93 -14.26 19.38 -43.42
N LYS A 94 -14.59 18.12 -43.69
CA LYS A 94 -14.26 17.46 -44.96
C LYS A 94 -15.05 18.01 -46.14
N GLU A 95 -16.27 18.50 -45.93
CA GLU A 95 -17.10 19.09 -46.98
C GLU A 95 -16.53 20.42 -47.51
N THR A 96 -15.98 21.26 -46.62
CA THR A 96 -15.45 22.59 -46.98
C THR A 96 -13.93 22.61 -47.15
N GLY A 97 -13.23 21.60 -46.63
CA GLY A 97 -11.77 21.57 -46.54
C GLY A 97 -11.20 22.50 -45.46
N GLU A 98 -12.03 23.12 -44.63
CA GLU A 98 -11.62 24.05 -43.59
C GLU A 98 -10.97 23.32 -42.40
N ILE A 99 -9.81 23.80 -41.96
CA ILE A 99 -9.07 23.27 -40.81
C ILE A 99 -9.08 24.33 -39.70
N LYS A 100 -9.69 23.99 -38.56
CA LYS A 100 -9.73 24.84 -37.37
C LYS A 100 -8.86 24.23 -36.28
N GLU A 101 -7.76 24.89 -35.94
CA GLU A 101 -6.95 24.53 -34.78
C GLU A 101 -7.34 25.37 -33.56
N SER A 102 -7.51 24.73 -32.42
CA SER A 102 -7.83 25.42 -31.17
C SER A 102 -7.31 24.65 -29.96
N GLU A 103 -6.99 25.39 -28.91
CA GLU A 103 -6.61 24.83 -27.61
C GLU A 103 -7.87 24.66 -26.75
N VAL A 104 -8.04 23.48 -26.16
CA VAL A 104 -9.21 23.12 -25.36
C VAL A 104 -8.76 22.74 -23.96
N TYR A 105 -9.37 23.35 -22.96
CA TYR A 105 -9.14 23.04 -21.56
C TYR A 105 -9.89 21.75 -21.16
N MET A 106 -9.15 20.78 -20.60
CA MET A 106 -9.67 19.47 -20.21
C MET A 106 -10.05 19.37 -18.73
N GLY A 107 -9.65 20.35 -17.91
CA GLY A 107 -9.82 20.29 -16.46
C GLY A 107 -8.49 20.35 -15.72
N ASP A 108 -8.58 20.49 -14.40
CA ASP A 108 -7.43 20.44 -13.51
C ASP A 108 -7.09 18.97 -13.21
N PHE A 109 -5.83 18.59 -13.43
CA PHE A 109 -5.31 17.25 -13.22
C PHE A 109 -4.45 17.21 -11.96
N ALA A 110 -4.70 16.24 -11.07
CA ALA A 110 -3.96 16.10 -9.82
C ALA A 110 -2.47 15.80 -10.09
N MET A 111 -1.58 16.61 -9.53
CA MET A 111 -0.15 16.51 -9.73
C MET A 111 0.51 15.76 -8.58
N MET A 112 1.52 14.95 -8.91
CA MET A 112 2.36 14.31 -7.89
C MET A 112 3.34 15.33 -7.30
N THR A 113 3.56 15.26 -5.99
CA THR A 113 4.59 16.03 -5.27
C THR A 113 5.98 15.46 -5.54
N ASP A 114 7.03 16.20 -5.16
CA ASP A 114 8.42 15.72 -5.27
C ASP A 114 8.71 14.52 -4.35
N GLU A 115 7.85 14.27 -3.37
CA GLU A 115 7.94 13.16 -2.42
C GLU A 115 7.19 11.89 -2.89
N GLY A 116 6.59 11.92 -4.08
CA GLY A 116 5.86 10.78 -4.65
C GLY A 116 4.43 10.59 -4.11
N THR A 117 3.79 11.66 -3.67
CA THR A 117 2.44 11.67 -3.08
C THR A 117 1.48 12.55 -3.89
N PHE A 118 0.19 12.51 -3.57
CA PHE A 118 -0.83 13.40 -4.15
C PHE A 118 -1.60 14.09 -3.03
N ILE A 119 -1.92 15.37 -3.20
CA ILE A 119 -2.84 16.08 -2.30
C ILE A 119 -4.21 16.14 -2.95
N VAL A 120 -5.18 15.49 -2.32
CA VAL A 120 -6.57 15.41 -2.79
C VAL A 120 -7.46 15.89 -1.65
N ASN A 121 -8.16 17.00 -1.87
CA ASN A 121 -8.99 17.67 -0.87
C ASN A 121 -8.24 17.92 0.45
N GLY A 122 -7.06 18.56 0.38
CA GLY A 122 -6.21 18.83 1.55
C GLY A 122 -5.46 17.64 2.12
N THR A 123 -5.89 16.42 1.79
CA THR A 123 -5.34 15.21 2.40
C THR A 123 -4.30 14.56 1.51
N GLU A 124 -3.22 14.09 2.11
CA GLU A 124 -2.15 13.43 1.40
C GLU A 124 -2.45 11.94 1.17
N ARG A 125 -2.31 11.51 -0.09
CA ARG A 125 -2.62 10.17 -0.57
C ARG A 125 -1.44 9.57 -1.32
N VAL A 126 -1.35 8.24 -1.26
CA VAL A 126 -0.37 7.43 -2.01
C VAL A 126 -1.14 6.47 -2.91
N VAL A 127 -0.73 6.40 -4.17
CA VAL A 127 -1.21 5.37 -5.09
C VAL A 127 -0.33 4.13 -4.97
N VAL A 128 -0.90 3.07 -4.37
CA VAL A 128 -0.20 1.80 -4.15
C VAL A 128 -0.01 1.06 -5.46
N SER A 129 1.21 0.57 -5.70
CA SER A 129 1.53 -0.21 -6.89
C SER A 129 0.84 -1.58 -6.86
N GLN A 130 0.30 -2.01 -8.00
CA GLN A 130 -0.53 -3.22 -8.06
C GLN A 130 0.24 -4.40 -8.68
N LEU A 131 0.29 -5.54 -8.01
CA LEU A 131 0.85 -6.79 -8.56
C LEU A 131 -0.25 -7.59 -9.26
N VAL A 132 -0.17 -7.71 -10.58
CA VAL A 132 -1.17 -8.40 -11.41
C VAL A 132 -0.52 -9.48 -12.26
N ARG A 133 -1.33 -10.42 -12.75
CA ARG A 133 -0.87 -11.36 -13.78
C ARG A 133 -0.49 -10.60 -15.04
N SER A 134 0.69 -10.87 -15.57
CA SER A 134 1.14 -10.28 -16.84
C SER A 134 0.24 -10.77 -17.99
N PRO A 135 0.04 -9.98 -19.05
CA PRO A 135 -0.73 -10.44 -20.20
C PRO A 135 0.13 -11.45 -20.97
N GLY A 136 -0.49 -12.45 -21.57
CA GLY A 136 0.21 -13.52 -22.25
C GLY A 136 -0.55 -14.84 -22.20
N VAL A 137 0.11 -15.91 -22.63
CA VAL A 137 -0.43 -17.27 -22.63
C VAL A 137 0.21 -18.10 -21.52
N TYR A 138 -0.63 -18.80 -20.76
CA TYR A 138 -0.24 -19.65 -19.66
C TYR A 138 -0.73 -21.08 -19.88
N PHE A 139 0.15 -22.05 -19.70
CA PHE A 139 -0.17 -23.46 -19.78
C PHE A 139 -0.27 -24.06 -18.37
N THR A 140 -1.49 -24.28 -17.89
CA THR A 140 -1.74 -24.84 -16.56
C THR A 140 -2.05 -26.32 -16.67
N ALA A 141 -1.49 -27.15 -15.80
CA ALA A 141 -1.85 -28.56 -15.70
C ALA A 141 -2.78 -28.79 -14.49
N ALA A 142 -3.80 -29.61 -14.67
CA ALA A 142 -4.59 -30.17 -13.59
C ALA A 142 -4.48 -31.70 -13.65
N GLU A 143 -4.23 -32.34 -12.51
CA GLU A 143 -4.24 -33.79 -12.43
C GLU A 143 -5.68 -34.29 -12.35
N ASP A 144 -6.06 -35.16 -13.27
CA ASP A 144 -7.39 -35.76 -13.28
C ASP A 144 -7.50 -36.79 -12.14
N PRO A 145 -8.46 -36.66 -11.21
CA PRO A 145 -8.55 -37.55 -10.05
C PRO A 145 -8.76 -39.03 -10.40
N ASN A 146 -9.39 -39.32 -11.55
CA ASN A 146 -9.75 -40.69 -11.94
C ASN A 146 -8.61 -41.39 -12.68
N THR A 147 -7.94 -40.68 -13.58
CA THR A 147 -6.90 -41.26 -14.45
C THR A 147 -5.47 -40.98 -13.96
N GLY A 148 -5.28 -40.02 -13.05
CA GLY A 148 -3.96 -39.55 -12.63
C GLY A 148 -3.15 -38.87 -13.74
N ARG A 149 -3.76 -38.63 -14.91
CA ARG A 149 -3.12 -37.90 -16.03
C ARG A 149 -3.10 -36.42 -15.72
N LYS A 150 -1.97 -35.77 -16.01
CA LYS A 150 -1.91 -34.31 -16.07
C LYS A 150 -2.54 -33.82 -17.36
N LEU A 151 -3.67 -33.13 -17.25
CA LEU A 151 -4.37 -32.51 -18.36
C LEU A 151 -3.96 -31.04 -18.42
N PHE A 152 -3.31 -30.65 -19.50
CA PHE A 152 -2.93 -29.26 -19.72
C PHE A 152 -4.10 -28.46 -20.31
N GLY A 153 -4.18 -27.20 -19.94
CA GLY A 153 -5.03 -26.18 -20.57
C GLY A 153 -4.21 -24.93 -20.85
N ALA A 154 -4.65 -24.12 -21.81
CA ALA A 154 -4.03 -22.85 -22.16
C ALA A 154 -4.96 -21.68 -21.82
N LYS A 155 -4.44 -20.65 -21.16
CA LYS A 155 -5.18 -19.41 -20.84
C LYS A 155 -4.47 -18.22 -21.45
N LEU A 156 -5.12 -17.55 -22.38
CA LEU A 156 -4.66 -16.27 -22.92
C LEU A 156 -5.34 -15.13 -22.18
N ILE A 157 -4.51 -14.31 -21.55
CA ILE A 157 -4.91 -13.12 -20.79
C ILE A 157 -4.45 -11.90 -21.59
N PRO A 158 -5.35 -11.12 -22.21
CA PRO A 158 -4.97 -9.88 -22.86
C PRO A 158 -4.76 -8.75 -21.86
N ASN A 159 -4.08 -7.67 -22.27
CA ASN A 159 -4.05 -6.46 -21.46
C ASN A 159 -5.43 -5.78 -21.49
N ARG A 160 -6.12 -5.84 -22.63
CA ARG A 160 -7.49 -5.42 -22.83
C ARG A 160 -8.19 -6.33 -23.85
N GLY A 161 -9.42 -6.74 -23.56
CA GLY A 161 -10.24 -7.53 -24.48
C GLY A 161 -10.73 -8.84 -23.85
N ALA A 162 -11.26 -9.71 -24.70
CA ALA A 162 -11.85 -10.98 -24.26
C ALA A 162 -10.78 -12.03 -23.92
N TRP A 163 -10.99 -12.76 -22.82
CA TRP A 163 -10.12 -13.87 -22.43
C TRP A 163 -10.41 -15.10 -23.30
N LEU A 164 -9.39 -15.91 -23.54
CA LEU A 164 -9.52 -17.18 -24.25
C LEU A 164 -8.95 -18.29 -23.37
N GLU A 165 -9.77 -19.30 -23.07
CA GLU A 165 -9.37 -20.43 -22.23
C GLU A 165 -9.61 -21.73 -22.99
N ILE A 166 -8.58 -22.56 -23.13
CA ILE A 166 -8.62 -23.85 -23.80
C ILE A 166 -8.35 -24.93 -22.75
N GLU A 167 -9.24 -25.91 -22.66
CA GLU A 167 -9.19 -26.98 -21.68
C GLU A 167 -9.16 -28.34 -22.38
N THR A 168 -8.25 -29.21 -21.94
CA THR A 168 -8.22 -30.63 -22.29
C THR A 168 -9.01 -31.44 -21.28
N SER A 169 -9.82 -32.38 -21.76
CA SER A 169 -10.55 -33.34 -20.92
C SER A 169 -9.89 -34.73 -20.93
N ALA A 170 -10.24 -35.59 -19.97
CA ALA A 170 -9.77 -36.98 -19.92
C ALA A 170 -10.19 -37.85 -21.12
N LYS A 171 -11.14 -37.38 -21.93
CA LYS A 171 -11.57 -38.03 -23.19
C LYS A 171 -10.84 -37.48 -24.42
N ASP A 172 -9.69 -36.84 -24.19
CA ASP A 172 -8.86 -36.19 -25.20
C ASP A 172 -9.61 -35.11 -26.03
N LEU A 173 -10.70 -34.55 -25.49
CA LEU A 173 -11.43 -33.44 -26.12
C LEU A 173 -10.80 -32.09 -25.75
N LEU A 174 -10.53 -31.27 -26.77
CA LEU A 174 -10.12 -29.88 -26.64
C LEU A 174 -11.33 -28.95 -26.75
N THR A 175 -11.58 -28.17 -25.69
CA THR A 175 -12.69 -27.21 -25.66
C THR A 175 -12.19 -25.80 -25.39
N VAL A 176 -12.85 -24.81 -25.98
CA VAL A 176 -12.55 -23.39 -25.80
C VAL A 176 -13.70 -22.66 -25.12
N LYS A 177 -13.36 -21.70 -24.28
CA LYS A 177 -14.26 -20.70 -23.70
C LYS A 177 -13.75 -19.32 -24.09
N ILE A 178 -14.66 -18.46 -24.55
CA ILE A 178 -14.40 -17.04 -24.77
C ILE A 178 -15.06 -16.28 -23.63
N ASP A 179 -14.31 -15.44 -22.93
CA ASP A 179 -14.79 -14.59 -21.83
C ASP A 179 -15.56 -15.37 -20.74
N ARG A 180 -15.04 -16.55 -20.39
CA ARG A 180 -15.62 -17.49 -19.40
C ARG A 180 -17.08 -17.89 -19.69
N LYS A 181 -17.51 -17.81 -20.95
CA LYS A 181 -18.82 -18.29 -21.41
C LYS A 181 -18.82 -19.82 -21.60
N ARG A 182 -19.84 -20.34 -22.28
CA ARG A 182 -20.05 -21.77 -22.49
C ARG A 182 -18.92 -22.41 -23.30
N LYS A 183 -18.56 -23.65 -22.97
CA LYS A 183 -17.55 -24.44 -23.69
C LYS A 183 -18.02 -24.78 -25.10
N VAL A 184 -17.10 -24.71 -26.05
CA VAL A 184 -17.31 -25.09 -27.47
C VAL A 184 -16.10 -25.94 -27.91
N PRO A 185 -16.25 -26.96 -28.77
CA PRO A 185 -15.09 -27.67 -29.32
C PRO A 185 -14.13 -26.71 -30.04
N VAL A 186 -12.82 -26.89 -29.87
CA VAL A 186 -11.79 -26.00 -30.47
C VAL A 186 -11.90 -25.95 -32.01
N THR A 187 -12.31 -27.04 -32.64
CA THR A 187 -12.48 -27.13 -34.10
C THR A 187 -13.53 -26.14 -34.64
N VAL A 188 -14.56 -25.80 -33.84
CA VAL A 188 -15.55 -24.77 -34.19
C VAL A 188 -14.88 -23.40 -34.30
N LEU A 189 -13.98 -23.07 -33.36
CA LEU A 189 -13.22 -21.82 -33.41
C LEU A 189 -12.27 -21.80 -34.62
N LEU A 190 -11.55 -22.89 -34.89
CA LEU A 190 -10.66 -22.97 -36.06
C LEU A 190 -11.39 -22.77 -37.39
N LYS A 191 -12.60 -23.33 -37.53
CA LYS A 191 -13.48 -23.12 -38.69
C LYS A 191 -13.94 -21.66 -38.78
N ALA A 192 -14.39 -21.09 -37.66
CA ALA A 192 -14.84 -19.70 -37.58
C ALA A 192 -13.74 -18.67 -37.86
N LEU A 193 -12.47 -19.03 -37.66
CA LEU A 193 -11.30 -18.18 -37.96
C LEU A 193 -10.97 -18.09 -39.47
N GLU A 194 -11.66 -18.82 -40.34
CA GLU A 194 -11.44 -18.79 -41.80
C GLU A 194 -9.95 -18.96 -42.16
N LEU A 195 -9.34 -20.06 -41.69
CA LEU A 195 -7.93 -20.37 -41.93
C LEU A 195 -7.69 -20.77 -43.40
N PRO A 196 -6.59 -20.32 -44.05
CA PRO A 196 -6.29 -20.66 -45.44
C PRO A 196 -6.24 -22.17 -45.72
N GLN A 197 -5.77 -22.97 -44.77
CA GLN A 197 -5.60 -24.42 -44.87
C GLN A 197 -6.94 -25.17 -44.85
N LEU A 198 -7.99 -24.58 -44.26
CA LEU A 198 -9.34 -25.14 -44.21
C LEU A 198 -10.23 -24.62 -45.36
N LYS A 199 -9.66 -23.79 -46.25
CA LYS A 199 -10.39 -23.17 -47.36
C LYS A 199 -10.55 -24.19 -48.48
N GLY A 200 -11.79 -24.53 -48.84
CA GLY A 200 -12.11 -25.51 -49.88
C GLY A 200 -12.35 -26.94 -49.36
N THR A 201 -12.22 -27.19 -48.05
CA THR A 201 -12.63 -28.46 -47.41
C THR A 201 -14.08 -28.38 -46.89
N GLU A 202 -14.91 -27.54 -47.50
CA GLU A 202 -16.27 -27.27 -47.05
C GLU A 202 -17.18 -28.46 -47.37
N ASN A 203 -17.97 -28.92 -46.38
CA ASN A 203 -18.87 -30.09 -46.46
C ASN A 203 -18.18 -31.47 -46.60
N ASP A 204 -16.84 -31.55 -46.60
CA ASP A 204 -16.10 -32.81 -46.58
C ASP A 204 -15.33 -32.93 -45.25
N ARG A 205 -15.91 -33.72 -44.33
CA ARG A 205 -15.33 -33.95 -42.99
C ARG A 205 -14.00 -34.69 -43.05
N GLU A 206 -13.77 -35.49 -44.09
CA GLU A 206 -12.54 -36.25 -44.28
C GLU A 206 -11.41 -35.36 -44.84
N ALA A 207 -11.76 -34.41 -45.71
CA ALA A 207 -10.86 -33.35 -46.14
C ALA A 207 -10.51 -32.38 -44.98
N GLN A 208 -11.48 -32.04 -44.12
CA GLN A 208 -11.22 -31.27 -42.90
C GLN A 208 -10.28 -32.01 -41.93
N LYS A 209 -10.51 -33.32 -41.75
CA LYS A 209 -9.63 -34.17 -40.95
C LYS A 209 -8.20 -34.17 -41.51
N ARG A 210 -8.04 -34.32 -42.84
CA ARG A 210 -6.73 -34.24 -43.51
C ARG A 210 -6.03 -32.90 -43.31
N ALA A 211 -6.74 -31.78 -43.47
CA ALA A 211 -6.19 -30.45 -43.25
C ALA A 211 -5.76 -30.23 -41.78
N LEU A 212 -6.55 -30.69 -40.81
CA LEU A 212 -6.19 -30.63 -39.39
C LEU A 212 -5.00 -31.54 -39.06
N LEU A 213 -4.91 -32.73 -39.66
CA LEU A 213 -3.75 -33.61 -39.52
C LEU A 213 -2.49 -33.03 -40.17
N GLU A 214 -2.60 -32.29 -41.26
CA GLU A 214 -1.46 -31.56 -41.83
C GLU A 214 -0.97 -30.44 -40.89
N MET A 215 -1.90 -29.77 -40.20
CA MET A 215 -1.60 -28.67 -39.29
C MET A 215 -1.09 -29.10 -37.91
N PHE A 216 -1.49 -30.27 -37.41
CA PHE A 216 -1.22 -30.72 -36.04
C PHE A 216 -0.66 -32.14 -35.95
N GLY A 217 -0.62 -32.93 -37.03
CA GLY A 217 -0.28 -34.36 -36.99
C GLY A 217 1.16 -34.67 -36.60
N ASP A 218 2.06 -33.68 -36.65
CA ASP A 218 3.42 -33.82 -36.14
C ASP A 218 3.49 -33.74 -34.60
N VAL A 219 2.56 -33.02 -33.96
CA VAL A 219 2.46 -32.90 -32.49
C VAL A 219 1.39 -33.84 -31.90
N ASP A 220 0.32 -34.15 -32.63
CA ASP A 220 -0.76 -35.08 -32.27
C ASP A 220 -0.44 -36.49 -32.79
N ASN A 221 0.74 -37.00 -32.41
CA ASN A 221 1.32 -38.24 -32.96
C ASN A 221 1.27 -39.44 -31.98
N ASN A 222 0.57 -39.31 -30.86
CA ASN A 222 0.47 -40.35 -29.85
C ASN A 222 -0.51 -41.46 -30.32
N PRO A 223 -0.10 -42.74 -30.32
CA PRO A 223 -0.97 -43.85 -30.74
C PRO A 223 -2.21 -44.07 -29.85
N GLU A 224 -2.20 -43.62 -28.60
CA GLU A 224 -3.29 -43.83 -27.64
C GLU A 224 -4.19 -42.60 -27.46
N HIS A 225 -3.70 -41.40 -27.81
CA HIS A 225 -4.38 -40.14 -27.56
C HIS A 225 -4.40 -39.27 -28.83
N HIS A 226 -5.57 -39.19 -29.46
CA HIS A 226 -5.80 -38.39 -30.68
C HIS A 226 -6.72 -37.21 -30.37
N TYR A 227 -6.14 -36.04 -30.06
CA TYR A 227 -6.92 -34.90 -29.57
C TYR A 227 -7.75 -34.23 -30.66
N MET A 228 -7.17 -34.02 -31.83
CA MET A 228 -7.84 -33.30 -32.93
C MET A 228 -8.95 -34.14 -33.56
N GLU A 229 -8.73 -35.45 -33.71
CA GLU A 229 -9.74 -36.38 -34.20
C GLU A 229 -10.93 -36.48 -33.24
N SER A 230 -10.68 -36.76 -31.96
CA SER A 230 -11.72 -36.86 -30.94
C SER A 230 -12.53 -35.57 -30.82
N THR A 231 -11.87 -34.42 -30.93
CA THR A 231 -12.54 -33.11 -30.89
C THR A 231 -13.39 -32.87 -32.14
N LEU A 232 -12.89 -33.23 -33.32
CA LEU A 232 -13.64 -33.11 -34.58
C LEU A 232 -14.87 -34.01 -34.58
N ASP A 233 -14.83 -35.21 -34.00
CA ASP A 233 -15.99 -36.10 -33.90
C ASP A 233 -17.12 -35.51 -33.05
N LYS A 234 -16.76 -34.76 -32.01
CA LYS A 234 -17.71 -34.05 -31.14
C LYS A 234 -18.27 -32.76 -31.75
N ASP A 235 -17.61 -32.23 -32.78
CA ASP A 235 -18.03 -31.03 -33.49
C ASP A 235 -19.30 -31.30 -34.32
N THR A 236 -20.34 -30.50 -34.08
CA THR A 236 -21.63 -30.58 -34.77
C THR A 236 -21.68 -29.72 -36.04
N THR A 237 -20.62 -28.94 -36.33
CA THR A 237 -20.59 -27.95 -37.41
C THR A 237 -19.75 -28.45 -38.59
N ASN A 238 -20.21 -28.21 -39.82
CA ASN A 238 -19.47 -28.59 -41.03
C ASN A 238 -19.03 -27.38 -41.85
N LYS A 239 -19.88 -26.35 -41.94
CA LYS A 239 -19.60 -25.11 -42.65
C LYS A 239 -19.04 -24.04 -41.72
N VAL A 240 -18.30 -23.09 -42.29
CA VAL A 240 -17.82 -21.89 -41.57
C VAL A 240 -18.99 -21.09 -40.99
N GLU A 241 -20.08 -20.96 -41.74
CA GLU A 241 -21.28 -20.23 -41.32
C GLU A 241 -21.93 -20.86 -40.09
N ASP A 242 -22.07 -22.19 -40.07
CA ASP A 242 -22.62 -22.93 -38.92
C ASP A 242 -21.73 -22.76 -37.68
N ALA A 243 -20.41 -22.79 -37.86
CA ALA A 243 -19.44 -22.58 -36.79
C ALA A 243 -19.51 -21.15 -36.21
N LEU A 244 -19.64 -20.13 -37.06
CA LEU A 244 -19.84 -18.75 -36.65
C LEU A 244 -21.14 -18.57 -35.86
N LEU A 245 -22.25 -19.15 -36.33
CA LEU A 245 -23.55 -19.08 -35.65
C LEU A 245 -23.54 -19.81 -34.31
N GLU A 246 -22.91 -20.99 -34.23
CA GLU A 246 -22.79 -21.74 -32.98
C GLU A 246 -21.95 -20.96 -31.96
N LEU A 247 -20.82 -20.39 -32.38
CA LEU A 247 -19.99 -19.55 -31.52
C LEU A 247 -20.77 -18.33 -31.02
N TYR A 248 -21.52 -17.66 -31.90
CA TYR A 248 -22.34 -16.50 -31.57
C TYR A 248 -23.41 -16.83 -30.51
N ARG A 249 -24.16 -17.92 -30.70
CA ARG A 249 -25.20 -18.38 -29.74
C ARG A 249 -24.63 -18.66 -28.35
N ARG A 250 -23.37 -19.10 -28.27
CA ARG A 250 -22.70 -19.45 -27.01
C ARG A 250 -22.17 -18.21 -26.28
N VAL A 251 -21.69 -17.22 -27.03
CA VAL A 251 -21.19 -15.94 -26.48
C VAL A 251 -22.34 -15.00 -26.11
N ARG A 252 -23.37 -14.89 -26.97
CA ARG A 252 -24.57 -14.05 -26.80
C ARG A 252 -25.85 -14.89 -26.87
N PRO A 253 -26.22 -15.59 -25.78
CA PRO A 253 -27.45 -16.35 -25.76
C PRO A 253 -28.67 -15.41 -25.80
N GLY A 254 -29.56 -15.60 -26.78
CA GLY A 254 -30.81 -14.84 -26.92
C GLY A 254 -30.84 -13.84 -28.08
N ASP A 255 -29.68 -13.39 -28.56
CA ASP A 255 -29.60 -12.51 -29.73
C ASP A 255 -29.86 -13.32 -31.02
N PRO A 256 -30.63 -12.80 -32.00
CA PRO A 256 -30.84 -13.48 -33.27
C PRO A 256 -29.50 -13.65 -34.01
N PRO A 257 -29.06 -14.90 -34.26
CA PRO A 257 -27.76 -15.15 -34.85
C PRO A 257 -27.82 -14.92 -36.36
N SER A 258 -26.97 -14.01 -36.85
CA SER A 258 -26.71 -13.78 -38.28
C SER A 258 -25.23 -14.02 -38.55
N VAL A 259 -24.90 -14.52 -39.74
CA VAL A 259 -23.50 -14.78 -40.14
C VAL A 259 -22.68 -13.49 -40.10
N ASP A 260 -23.23 -12.37 -40.59
CA ASP A 260 -22.55 -11.08 -40.58
C ASP A 260 -22.32 -10.57 -39.15
N ASN A 261 -23.32 -10.70 -38.28
CA ASN A 261 -23.20 -10.33 -36.87
C ASN A 261 -22.16 -11.20 -36.16
N ALA A 262 -22.13 -12.50 -36.45
CA ALA A 262 -21.17 -13.43 -35.88
C ALA A 262 -19.73 -13.15 -36.34
N ARG A 263 -19.53 -12.90 -37.65
CA ARG A 263 -18.24 -12.52 -38.21
C ARG A 263 -17.75 -11.19 -37.63
N ASN A 264 -18.62 -10.18 -37.56
CA ASN A 264 -18.30 -8.88 -36.97
C ASN A 264 -17.98 -8.99 -35.48
N LEU A 265 -18.69 -9.85 -34.73
CA LEU A 265 -18.38 -10.11 -33.33
C LEU A 265 -16.97 -10.70 -33.18
N LEU A 266 -16.63 -11.74 -33.95
CA LEU A 266 -15.32 -12.39 -33.86
C LEU A 266 -14.18 -11.43 -34.23
N GLN A 267 -14.36 -10.66 -35.33
CA GLN A 267 -13.43 -9.60 -35.73
C GLN A 267 -13.25 -8.56 -34.64
N SER A 268 -14.35 -8.14 -34.02
CA SER A 268 -14.34 -7.20 -32.90
C SER A 268 -13.67 -7.76 -31.64
N LEU A 269 -13.71 -9.06 -31.39
CA LEU A 269 -13.24 -9.65 -30.13
C LEU A 269 -11.72 -9.84 -30.09
N PHE A 270 -11.09 -10.18 -31.21
CA PHE A 270 -9.66 -10.55 -31.24
C PHE A 270 -8.81 -9.77 -32.23
N PHE A 271 -9.40 -9.24 -33.31
CA PHE A 271 -8.66 -8.66 -34.44
C PHE A 271 -8.82 -7.14 -34.57
N ASN A 272 -9.62 -6.52 -33.70
CA ASN A 272 -9.79 -5.07 -33.68
C ASN A 272 -8.88 -4.44 -32.61
N PRO A 273 -7.86 -3.63 -33.00
CA PRO A 273 -6.90 -3.04 -32.05
C PRO A 273 -7.54 -2.06 -31.05
N ARG A 274 -8.73 -1.53 -31.35
CA ARG A 274 -9.48 -0.67 -30.41
C ARG A 274 -10.15 -1.45 -29.28
N ARG A 275 -10.47 -2.73 -29.49
CA ARG A 275 -11.19 -3.57 -28.51
C ARG A 275 -10.33 -4.65 -27.88
N PHE A 276 -9.33 -5.12 -28.60
CA PHE A 276 -8.39 -6.14 -28.14
C PHE A 276 -6.95 -5.64 -28.26
N ASP A 277 -6.17 -5.79 -27.20
CA ASP A 277 -4.76 -5.43 -27.16
C ASP A 277 -4.01 -6.32 -26.16
N LEU A 278 -2.93 -6.97 -26.60
CA LEU A 278 -2.01 -7.69 -25.70
C LEU A 278 -1.12 -6.74 -24.90
N GLY A 279 -1.02 -5.48 -25.33
CA GLY A 279 -0.08 -4.50 -24.81
C GLY A 279 1.37 -4.84 -25.18
N ARG A 280 2.30 -3.94 -24.81
CA ARG A 280 3.74 -4.14 -25.03
C ARG A 280 4.23 -5.46 -24.41
N VAL A 281 3.84 -5.70 -23.16
CA VAL A 281 4.24 -6.89 -22.39
C VAL A 281 3.64 -8.17 -22.96
N GLY A 282 2.35 -8.18 -23.29
CA GLY A 282 1.69 -9.39 -23.76
C GLY A 282 2.23 -9.86 -25.11
N ARG A 283 2.49 -8.94 -26.04
CA ARG A 283 3.11 -9.30 -27.32
C ARG A 283 4.54 -9.80 -27.13
N TYR A 284 5.34 -9.11 -26.32
CA TYR A 284 6.69 -9.56 -25.97
C TYR A 284 6.71 -11.00 -25.43
N LYS A 285 5.84 -11.30 -24.46
CA LYS A 285 5.76 -12.65 -23.87
C LYS A 285 5.30 -13.71 -24.85
N VAL A 286 4.29 -13.41 -25.66
CA VAL A 286 3.81 -14.34 -26.69
C VAL A 286 4.93 -14.63 -27.68
N ASP A 287 5.60 -13.63 -28.24
CA ASP A 287 6.64 -13.85 -29.23
C ASP A 287 7.90 -14.52 -28.66
N LYS A 288 8.32 -14.15 -27.44
CA LYS A 288 9.43 -14.81 -26.72
C LYS A 288 9.12 -16.30 -26.53
N ARG A 289 7.86 -16.65 -26.23
CA ARG A 289 7.41 -18.04 -26.09
C ARG A 289 7.35 -18.78 -27.43
N LEU A 290 7.07 -18.07 -28.52
CA LEU A 290 7.05 -18.61 -29.88
C LEU A 290 8.46 -18.75 -30.49
N GLY A 291 9.51 -18.28 -29.81
CA GLY A 291 10.89 -18.41 -30.23
C GLY A 291 11.27 -17.51 -31.40
N ARG A 292 10.64 -16.32 -31.51
CA ARG A 292 11.04 -15.30 -32.50
C ARG A 292 12.32 -14.57 -32.06
N ASP A 293 13.03 -13.99 -33.03
CA ASP A 293 14.24 -13.20 -32.78
C ASP A 293 13.91 -11.89 -32.05
N GLU A 294 14.74 -11.52 -31.08
CA GLU A 294 14.49 -10.41 -30.15
C GLU A 294 14.28 -9.04 -30.86
N GLU A 295 15.00 -8.79 -31.95
CA GLU A 295 14.84 -7.56 -32.75
C GLU A 295 13.44 -7.46 -33.40
N ASP A 296 12.93 -8.57 -33.95
CA ASP A 296 11.57 -8.65 -34.52
C ASP A 296 10.52 -8.46 -33.42
N ILE A 297 10.75 -9.02 -32.24
CA ILE A 297 9.86 -8.83 -31.08
C ILE A 297 9.74 -7.35 -30.72
N LEU A 298 10.87 -6.65 -30.58
CA LEU A 298 10.87 -5.25 -30.18
C LEU A 298 10.22 -4.35 -31.23
N GLU A 299 10.39 -4.64 -32.52
CA GLU A 299 9.70 -3.91 -33.59
C GLU A 299 8.18 -4.11 -33.51
N ARG A 300 7.72 -5.35 -33.36
CA ARG A 300 6.30 -5.68 -33.23
C ARG A 300 5.68 -5.10 -31.95
N VAL A 301 6.43 -5.05 -30.86
CA VAL A 301 6.01 -4.41 -29.60
C VAL A 301 5.84 -2.90 -29.79
N ARG A 302 6.69 -2.24 -30.59
CA ARG A 302 6.56 -0.80 -30.89
C ARG A 302 5.35 -0.52 -31.77
N GLN A 303 5.07 -1.37 -32.75
CA GLN A 303 3.96 -1.18 -33.68
C GLN A 303 2.62 -1.65 -33.08
N ARG A 304 1.73 -0.70 -32.76
CA ARG A 304 0.43 -0.98 -32.12
C ARG A 304 -0.45 -1.96 -32.91
N GLU A 305 -0.45 -1.86 -34.23
CA GLU A 305 -1.27 -2.72 -35.11
C GLU A 305 -0.87 -4.20 -35.01
N LEU A 306 0.37 -4.49 -34.61
CA LEU A 306 0.91 -5.84 -34.44
C LEU A 306 0.73 -6.39 -33.02
N ARG A 307 0.15 -5.62 -32.08
CA ARG A 307 -0.11 -6.05 -30.69
C ARG A 307 -1.41 -6.86 -30.51
N ILE A 308 -2.16 -7.08 -31.59
CA ILE A 308 -3.33 -7.96 -31.60
C ILE A 308 -2.91 -9.43 -31.73
N LEU A 309 -3.88 -10.34 -31.63
CA LEU A 309 -3.65 -11.74 -31.98
C LEU A 309 -3.65 -11.93 -33.49
N GLU A 310 -2.68 -12.68 -33.98
CA GLU A 310 -2.67 -13.21 -35.34
C GLU A 310 -3.31 -14.59 -35.36
N LYS A 311 -3.89 -14.99 -36.49
CA LYS A 311 -4.44 -16.35 -36.66
C LYS A 311 -3.39 -17.44 -36.41
N GLY A 312 -2.12 -17.15 -36.74
CA GLY A 312 -0.98 -18.03 -36.47
C GLY A 312 -0.69 -18.25 -34.98
N ASP A 313 -0.95 -17.25 -34.13
CA ASP A 313 -0.74 -17.37 -32.68
C ASP A 313 -1.66 -18.45 -32.08
N PHE A 314 -2.94 -18.48 -32.50
CA PHE A 314 -3.90 -19.50 -32.05
C PHE A 314 -3.44 -20.92 -32.39
N ILE A 315 -2.88 -21.12 -33.59
CA ILE A 315 -2.36 -22.41 -34.04
C ILE A 315 -1.15 -22.79 -33.17
N ALA A 316 -0.24 -21.86 -32.94
CA ALA A 316 0.95 -22.13 -32.15
C ALA A 316 0.63 -22.48 -30.69
N PHE A 317 -0.35 -21.82 -30.07
CA PHE A 317 -0.80 -22.16 -28.72
C PHE A 317 -1.39 -23.56 -28.63
N LEU A 318 -2.23 -23.93 -29.61
CA LEU A 318 -2.81 -25.27 -29.69
C LEU A 318 -1.74 -26.34 -29.94
N ARG A 319 -0.78 -26.07 -30.82
CA ARG A 319 0.36 -26.97 -31.07
C ARG A 319 1.15 -27.20 -29.78
N LYS A 320 1.46 -26.14 -29.03
CA LYS A 320 2.18 -26.26 -27.76
C LYS A 320 1.37 -26.99 -26.69
N LEU A 321 0.06 -26.77 -26.64
CA LEU A 321 -0.85 -27.47 -25.72
C LEU A 321 -0.87 -28.98 -25.99
N ILE A 322 -0.95 -29.39 -27.25
CA ILE A 322 -0.92 -30.80 -27.66
C ILE A 322 0.44 -31.41 -27.36
N GLU A 323 1.54 -30.70 -27.69
CA GLU A 323 2.91 -31.12 -27.36
C GLU A 323 3.08 -31.38 -25.86
N LEU A 324 2.59 -30.49 -25.00
CA LEU A 324 2.66 -30.66 -23.54
C LEU A 324 1.82 -31.84 -23.04
N ASN A 325 0.63 -32.07 -23.60
CA ASN A 325 -0.19 -33.23 -23.24
C ASN A 325 0.44 -34.56 -23.71
N ASN A 326 1.20 -34.56 -24.81
CA ASN A 326 1.90 -35.74 -25.35
C ASN A 326 3.32 -35.92 -24.81
N ALA A 327 3.89 -34.91 -24.17
CA ALA A 327 5.25 -34.97 -23.65
C ALA A 327 5.39 -36.06 -22.56
N PRO A 328 6.58 -36.70 -22.45
CA PRO A 328 6.89 -37.57 -21.30
C PRO A 328 6.73 -36.81 -19.98
N ARG A 329 6.37 -37.50 -18.91
CA ARG A 329 6.06 -36.90 -17.59
C ARG A 329 7.15 -35.94 -17.08
N GLU A 330 8.41 -36.19 -17.42
CA GLU A 330 9.58 -35.34 -17.06
C GLU A 330 9.59 -33.97 -17.78
N LYS A 331 9.00 -33.89 -18.99
CA LYS A 331 8.92 -32.67 -19.81
C LYS A 331 7.57 -31.96 -19.67
N GLN A 332 6.64 -32.51 -18.89
CA GLN A 332 5.33 -31.94 -18.59
C GLN A 332 5.43 -30.88 -17.48
N ILE A 333 6.08 -29.75 -17.80
CA ILE A 333 6.27 -28.64 -16.87
C ILE A 333 5.16 -27.60 -17.11
N PRO A 334 4.21 -27.41 -16.18
CA PRO A 334 3.23 -26.34 -16.27
C PRO A 334 3.89 -24.98 -15.99
N ASP A 335 3.27 -23.91 -16.50
CA ASP A 335 3.68 -22.56 -16.15
C ASP A 335 3.23 -22.25 -14.72
N ASP A 336 4.16 -21.75 -13.91
CA ASP A 336 3.87 -21.22 -12.59
C ASP A 336 3.33 -19.79 -12.70
N ILE A 337 2.06 -19.61 -12.39
CA ILE A 337 1.37 -18.31 -12.48
C ILE A 337 1.89 -17.31 -11.42
N ASP A 338 2.46 -17.81 -10.34
CA ASP A 338 2.87 -17.02 -9.18
C ASP A 338 4.33 -16.56 -9.27
N HIS A 339 5.10 -17.14 -10.20
CA HIS A 339 6.43 -16.67 -10.60
C HIS A 339 6.43 -15.18 -10.99
N LEU A 340 7.40 -14.38 -10.54
CA LEU A 340 7.50 -12.94 -10.86
C LEU A 340 7.86 -12.64 -12.32
N GLY A 341 8.24 -13.62 -13.13
CA GLY A 341 8.26 -13.49 -14.60
C GLY A 341 6.85 -13.55 -15.24
N ASN A 342 5.87 -14.01 -14.47
CA ASN A 342 4.47 -14.15 -14.84
C ASN A 342 3.54 -13.16 -14.14
N ARG A 343 4.02 -12.50 -13.09
CA ARG A 343 3.37 -11.37 -12.43
C ARG A 343 4.13 -10.08 -12.72
N ARG A 344 3.41 -8.97 -12.89
CA ARG A 344 4.01 -7.65 -13.12
C ARG A 344 3.41 -6.60 -12.20
N VAL A 345 4.18 -5.56 -11.94
CA VAL A 345 3.76 -4.38 -11.21
C VAL A 345 3.17 -3.37 -12.19
N ARG A 346 1.93 -2.95 -11.91
CA ARG A 346 1.34 -1.73 -12.46
C ARG A 346 1.57 -0.60 -11.47
N ALA A 347 2.49 0.29 -11.82
CA ALA A 347 2.74 1.50 -11.05
C ALA A 347 1.71 2.59 -11.37
N VAL A 348 1.76 3.70 -10.63
CA VAL A 348 0.78 4.81 -10.67
C VAL A 348 0.46 5.30 -12.08
N GLY A 349 1.46 5.43 -12.95
CA GLY A 349 1.29 5.95 -14.29
C GLY A 349 0.39 5.06 -15.17
N GLU A 350 0.59 3.74 -15.14
CA GLU A 350 -0.25 2.79 -15.89
C GLU A 350 -1.68 2.75 -15.32
N LEU A 351 -1.82 2.84 -13.99
CA LEU A 351 -3.13 2.88 -13.33
C LEU A 351 -3.92 4.12 -13.75
N LEU A 352 -3.29 5.30 -13.73
CA LEU A 352 -3.88 6.55 -14.21
C LEU A 352 -4.17 6.52 -15.70
N GLN A 353 -3.27 5.95 -16.52
CA GLN A 353 -3.46 5.78 -17.96
C GLN A 353 -4.74 4.98 -18.25
N ASN A 354 -4.99 3.89 -17.50
CA ASN A 354 -6.18 3.07 -17.69
C ASN A 354 -7.47 3.82 -17.32
N GLN A 355 -7.46 4.62 -16.25
CA GLN A 355 -8.64 5.40 -15.85
C GLN A 355 -8.91 6.56 -16.81
N PHE A 356 -7.85 7.27 -17.23
CA PHE A 356 -7.93 8.33 -18.23
C PHE A 356 -8.49 7.79 -19.55
N ARG A 357 -8.06 6.60 -19.98
CA ARG A 357 -8.59 5.90 -21.15
C ARG A 357 -10.10 5.69 -21.06
N MET A 358 -10.62 5.23 -19.92
CA MET A 358 -12.06 5.02 -19.74
C MET A 358 -12.84 6.34 -19.87
N GLY A 359 -12.30 7.43 -19.34
CA GLY A 359 -12.83 8.78 -19.54
C GLY A 359 -12.83 9.20 -21.02
N LEU A 360 -11.72 8.97 -21.73
CA LEU A 360 -11.57 9.29 -23.15
C LEU A 360 -12.53 8.51 -24.04
N ILE A 361 -12.76 7.22 -23.79
CA ILE A 361 -13.71 6.39 -24.56
C ILE A 361 -15.14 6.94 -24.42
N ARG A 362 -15.54 7.34 -23.21
CA ARG A 362 -16.85 7.99 -22.97
C ARG A 362 -16.93 9.33 -23.71
N MET A 363 -15.86 10.11 -23.68
CA MET A 363 -15.77 11.39 -24.38
C MET A 363 -15.80 11.23 -25.90
N GLU A 364 -15.09 10.26 -26.48
CA GLU A 364 -15.09 9.96 -27.92
C GLU A 364 -16.53 9.71 -28.41
N ARG A 365 -17.31 8.93 -27.65
CA ARG A 365 -18.72 8.68 -27.97
C ARG A 365 -19.54 9.97 -28.02
N ILE A 366 -19.37 10.85 -27.04
CA ILE A 366 -20.06 12.16 -26.99
C ILE A 366 -19.64 13.04 -28.17
N ILE A 367 -18.35 13.07 -28.51
CA ILE A 367 -17.83 13.82 -29.66
C ILE A 367 -18.49 13.32 -30.96
N LYS A 368 -18.53 11.99 -31.17
CA LYS A 368 -19.15 11.38 -32.36
C LYS A 368 -20.64 11.68 -32.49
N GLU A 369 -21.35 11.63 -31.36
CA GLU A 369 -22.77 11.94 -31.32
C GLU A 369 -23.02 13.42 -31.63
N ARG A 370 -22.23 14.33 -31.02
CA ARG A 370 -22.31 15.78 -31.31
C ARG A 370 -21.93 16.12 -32.74
N MET A 371 -20.93 15.46 -33.32
CA MET A 371 -20.54 15.65 -34.73
C MET A 371 -21.69 15.35 -35.70
N THR A 372 -22.53 14.37 -35.38
CA THR A 372 -23.69 14.01 -36.22
C THR A 372 -24.79 15.08 -36.18
N ILE A 373 -24.91 15.81 -35.07
CA ILE A 373 -25.98 16.78 -34.82
C ILE A 373 -25.55 18.22 -35.18
N SER A 374 -24.26 18.52 -35.13
CA SER A 374 -23.73 19.88 -35.29
C SER A 374 -23.69 20.35 -36.74
N ASP A 375 -23.95 21.64 -36.96
CA ASP A 375 -23.84 22.28 -38.27
C ASP A 375 -22.36 22.50 -38.68
N PRO A 376 -21.94 22.08 -39.89
CA PRO A 376 -20.58 22.28 -40.38
C PRO A 376 -20.05 23.71 -40.35
N HIS A 377 -20.90 24.72 -40.48
CA HIS A 377 -20.43 26.11 -40.57
C HIS A 377 -20.10 26.73 -39.19
N THR A 378 -20.75 26.28 -38.12
CA THR A 378 -20.65 26.89 -36.78
C THR A 378 -19.83 26.07 -35.77
N VAL A 379 -19.53 24.82 -36.11
CA VAL A 379 -18.87 23.91 -35.18
C VAL A 379 -17.43 24.34 -34.86
N THR A 380 -17.04 24.17 -33.61
CA THR A 380 -15.68 24.36 -33.09
C THR A 380 -15.25 23.14 -32.30
N SER A 381 -13.95 22.92 -32.09
CA SER A 381 -13.48 21.81 -31.25
C SER A 381 -14.00 21.91 -29.82
N ALA A 382 -14.08 23.13 -29.27
CA ALA A 382 -14.57 23.38 -27.92
C ALA A 382 -16.06 23.02 -27.74
N SER A 383 -16.91 23.20 -28.76
CA SER A 383 -18.31 22.78 -28.69
C SER A 383 -18.50 21.26 -28.76
N LEU A 384 -17.59 20.56 -29.44
CA LEU A 384 -17.63 19.10 -29.57
C LEU A 384 -17.10 18.37 -28.33
N ILE A 385 -16.05 18.90 -27.70
CA ILE A 385 -15.36 18.23 -26.60
C ILE A 385 -16.06 18.55 -25.27
N ASN A 386 -16.41 17.50 -24.53
CA ASN A 386 -16.86 17.60 -23.15
C ASN A 386 -15.91 16.83 -22.25
N ALA A 387 -15.13 17.53 -21.44
CA ALA A 387 -14.11 16.92 -20.60
C ALA A 387 -14.65 16.32 -19.28
N ARG A 388 -15.93 16.56 -18.93
CA ARG A 388 -16.54 16.04 -17.68
C ARG A 388 -16.34 14.53 -17.47
N PRO A 389 -16.49 13.63 -18.46
CA PRO A 389 -16.27 12.20 -18.26
C PRO A 389 -14.81 11.85 -17.90
N VAL A 390 -13.85 12.63 -18.40
CA VAL A 390 -12.42 12.44 -18.11
C VAL A 390 -12.12 12.89 -16.68
N VAL A 391 -12.54 14.10 -16.31
CA VAL A 391 -12.36 14.65 -14.96
C VAL A 391 -13.06 13.77 -13.91
N ALA A 392 -14.28 13.30 -14.19
CA ALA A 392 -15.02 12.42 -13.30
C ALA A 392 -14.29 11.09 -13.07
N ALA A 393 -13.76 10.45 -14.12
CA ALA A 393 -13.02 9.19 -13.98
C ALA A 393 -11.75 9.34 -13.13
N ILE A 394 -11.05 10.47 -13.25
CA ILE A 394 -9.85 10.75 -12.45
C ILE A 394 -10.23 11.03 -10.99
N LYS A 395 -11.28 11.84 -10.75
CA LYS A 395 -11.77 12.11 -9.39
C LYS A 395 -12.25 10.82 -8.70
N GLU A 396 -12.96 9.95 -9.42
CA GLU A 396 -13.38 8.63 -8.93
C GLU A 396 -12.17 7.75 -8.56
N PHE A 397 -11.12 7.75 -9.38
CA PHE A 397 -9.89 7.02 -9.06
C PHE A 397 -9.22 7.54 -7.79
N PHE A 398 -9.01 8.84 -7.66
CA PHE A 398 -8.34 9.39 -6.50
C PHE A 398 -9.18 9.30 -5.23
N GLY A 399 -10.52 9.42 -5.33
CA GLY A 399 -11.45 9.41 -4.21
C GLY A 399 -11.77 8.01 -3.70
N SER A 400 -12.17 7.08 -4.58
CA SER A 400 -12.82 5.81 -4.21
C SER A 400 -12.03 4.55 -4.55
N SER A 401 -10.89 4.67 -5.25
CA SER A 401 -10.06 3.50 -5.57
C SER A 401 -9.41 2.90 -4.32
N GLN A 402 -9.47 1.57 -4.19
CA GLN A 402 -8.73 0.83 -3.16
C GLN A 402 -7.20 1.03 -3.24
N LEU A 403 -6.69 1.46 -4.39
CA LEU A 403 -5.26 1.72 -4.62
C LEU A 403 -4.87 3.16 -4.27
N SER A 404 -5.81 4.11 -4.22
CA SER A 404 -5.57 5.49 -3.78
C SER A 404 -5.87 5.58 -2.29
N GLN A 405 -4.84 5.37 -1.46
CA GLN A 405 -5.00 5.25 -0.01
C GLN A 405 -4.56 6.53 0.68
N PHE A 406 -5.19 6.84 1.81
CA PHE A 406 -4.65 7.83 2.75
C PHE A 406 -3.24 7.43 3.14
N MET A 407 -2.31 8.37 3.11
CA MET A 407 -0.93 8.08 3.45
C MET A 407 -0.79 7.70 4.94
N ASP A 408 -0.20 6.54 5.20
CA ASP A 408 0.28 6.13 6.53
C ASP A 408 1.43 7.07 6.99
N GLN A 409 1.09 8.11 7.74
CA GLN A 409 1.95 9.16 8.31
C GLN A 409 2.03 9.06 9.84
N HIS A 410 2.22 7.84 10.37
CA HIS A 410 2.60 7.71 11.77
C HIS A 410 4.02 8.23 11.98
N ASN A 411 4.94 7.89 11.08
CA ASN A 411 6.34 8.33 11.10
C ASN A 411 6.94 8.23 9.68
N PRO A 412 8.14 8.77 9.42
CA PRO A 412 8.70 8.77 8.07
C PRO A 412 8.96 7.36 7.47
N LEU A 413 9.09 6.31 8.31
CA LEU A 413 9.23 4.94 7.81
C LEU A 413 7.90 4.41 7.31
N SER A 414 6.80 4.69 8.01
CA SER A 414 5.46 4.27 7.56
C SER A 414 5.13 4.85 6.19
N GLU A 415 5.55 6.09 5.97
CA GLU A 415 5.40 6.80 4.70
C GLU A 415 6.20 6.16 3.57
N LEU A 416 7.51 5.99 3.78
CA LEU A 416 8.41 5.41 2.79
C LEU A 416 7.99 3.99 2.40
N THR A 417 7.64 3.16 3.40
CA THR A 417 7.17 1.79 3.16
C THR A 417 5.84 1.78 2.41
N HIS A 418 4.93 2.71 2.70
CA HIS A 418 3.67 2.80 1.97
C HIS A 418 3.86 3.16 0.50
N LYS A 419 4.78 4.07 0.18
CA LYS A 419 5.16 4.43 -1.21
C LYS A 419 5.72 3.24 -1.99
N ARG A 420 6.35 2.28 -1.30
CA ARG A 420 6.97 1.05 -1.85
C ARG A 420 6.09 -0.21 -1.73
N ARG A 421 4.84 -0.07 -1.30
CA ARG A 421 3.90 -1.17 -1.09
C ARG A 421 3.42 -1.74 -2.43
N LEU A 422 3.31 -3.07 -2.48
CA LEU A 422 2.75 -3.83 -3.58
C LEU A 422 1.46 -4.50 -3.12
N SER A 423 0.36 -4.29 -3.85
CA SER A 423 -0.93 -4.92 -3.57
C SER A 423 -1.37 -5.86 -4.69
N ALA A 424 -1.70 -7.11 -4.37
CA ALA A 424 -2.37 -8.02 -5.29
C ALA A 424 -3.88 -7.75 -5.41
N LEU A 425 -4.41 -6.84 -4.59
CA LEU A 425 -5.83 -6.48 -4.54
C LEU A 425 -6.17 -5.41 -5.58
N GLY A 426 -7.46 -5.06 -5.69
CA GLY A 426 -7.94 -4.00 -6.56
C GLY A 426 -8.32 -4.45 -7.98
N PRO A 427 -8.64 -3.51 -8.89
CA PRO A 427 -9.20 -3.79 -10.20
C PRO A 427 -8.26 -4.63 -11.07
N GLY A 428 -8.73 -5.77 -11.58
CA GLY A 428 -7.91 -6.69 -12.38
C GLY A 428 -6.90 -7.54 -11.58
N GLY A 429 -6.84 -7.36 -10.25
CA GLY A 429 -6.13 -8.22 -9.32
C GLY A 429 -7.03 -9.33 -8.75
N LEU A 430 -6.77 -9.70 -7.49
CA LEU A 430 -7.50 -10.73 -6.75
C LEU A 430 -8.40 -10.10 -5.68
N SER A 431 -9.51 -10.76 -5.36
CA SER A 431 -10.25 -10.44 -4.13
C SER A 431 -9.72 -11.31 -2.98
N ARG A 432 -9.89 -10.83 -1.74
CA ARG A 432 -9.43 -11.53 -0.52
C ARG A 432 -9.97 -12.96 -0.44
N GLU A 433 -11.24 -13.14 -0.78
CA GLU A 433 -11.95 -14.44 -0.72
C GLU A 433 -11.53 -15.41 -1.82
N ARG A 434 -11.09 -14.90 -2.98
CA ARG A 434 -10.67 -15.74 -4.11
C ARG A 434 -9.18 -16.09 -4.05
N ALA A 435 -8.40 -15.42 -3.22
CA ALA A 435 -6.98 -15.65 -3.09
C ALA A 435 -6.71 -16.87 -2.19
N GLY A 436 -6.32 -17.98 -2.81
CA GLY A 436 -5.88 -19.20 -2.12
C GLY A 436 -4.51 -19.05 -1.44
N PHE A 437 -4.04 -20.14 -0.83
CA PHE A 437 -2.78 -20.18 -0.08
C PHE A 437 -1.55 -19.96 -0.98
N ASP A 438 -1.50 -20.58 -2.16
CA ASP A 438 -0.33 -20.52 -3.07
C ASP A 438 0.07 -19.07 -3.41
N VAL A 439 -0.92 -18.20 -3.61
CA VAL A 439 -0.69 -16.78 -3.94
C VAL A 439 -0.15 -15.99 -2.75
N ARG A 440 -0.45 -16.43 -1.53
CA ARG A 440 -0.05 -15.76 -0.29
C ARG A 440 1.31 -16.21 0.21
N ASP A 441 1.79 -17.35 -0.28
CA ASP A 441 3.04 -17.95 0.16
C ASP A 441 4.26 -17.22 -0.43
N VAL A 442 5.42 -17.44 0.17
CA VAL A 442 6.69 -16.88 -0.26
C VAL A 442 7.25 -17.72 -1.41
N HIS A 443 7.23 -17.14 -2.61
CA HIS A 443 7.76 -17.79 -3.80
C HIS A 443 9.26 -17.51 -3.98
N HIS A 444 10.04 -18.47 -4.51
CA HIS A 444 11.51 -18.35 -4.65
C HIS A 444 11.95 -17.13 -5.49
N SER A 445 11.20 -16.79 -6.55
CA SER A 445 11.48 -15.61 -7.38
C SER A 445 11.31 -14.27 -6.66
N HIS A 446 10.72 -14.24 -5.46
CA HIS A 446 10.65 -13.04 -4.61
C HIS A 446 12.03 -12.57 -4.14
N TYR A 447 13.04 -13.45 -4.16
CA TYR A 447 14.39 -13.15 -3.70
C TYR A 447 14.94 -11.87 -4.35
N GLY A 448 15.32 -10.90 -3.53
CA GLY A 448 15.86 -9.61 -4.00
C GLY A 448 14.84 -8.66 -4.63
N ARG A 449 13.55 -9.04 -4.71
CA ARG A 449 12.48 -8.31 -5.41
C ARG A 449 11.37 -7.88 -4.46
N ILE A 450 10.79 -8.83 -3.73
CA ILE A 450 9.73 -8.62 -2.74
C ILE A 450 10.24 -9.15 -1.40
N CYS A 451 10.09 -8.38 -0.34
CA CYS A 451 10.51 -8.83 0.98
C CYS A 451 9.68 -10.03 1.44
N PRO A 452 10.31 -11.14 1.88
CA PRO A 452 9.59 -12.31 2.36
C PRO A 452 9.06 -12.16 3.80
N ILE A 453 9.46 -11.09 4.51
CA ILE A 453 9.15 -10.88 5.94
C ILE A 453 8.05 -9.82 6.12
N GLU A 454 8.12 -8.70 5.40
CA GLU A 454 7.23 -7.56 5.64
C GLU A 454 5.88 -7.70 4.93
N THR A 455 4.91 -8.28 5.63
CA THR A 455 3.50 -8.39 5.23
C THR A 455 2.59 -8.15 6.45
N PRO A 456 1.34 -7.68 6.28
CA PRO A 456 0.35 -7.66 7.37
C PRO A 456 0.06 -9.08 7.90
N GLU A 457 -0.17 -9.21 9.20
CA GLU A 457 -0.52 -10.50 9.87
C GLU A 457 -1.99 -10.91 9.67
N GLY A 458 -2.85 -9.97 9.30
CA GLY A 458 -4.29 -10.18 9.20
C GLY A 458 -4.75 -10.86 7.89
N PRO A 459 -6.01 -10.64 7.46
CA PRO A 459 -6.57 -11.31 6.28
C PRO A 459 -5.88 -10.95 4.96
N ASN A 460 -5.00 -9.94 4.96
CA ASN A 460 -4.21 -9.49 3.82
C ASN A 460 -2.81 -10.11 3.75
N ILE A 461 -2.48 -11.06 4.64
CA ILE A 461 -1.18 -11.75 4.61
C ILE A 461 -0.87 -12.32 3.22
N GLY A 462 0.32 -12.00 2.70
CA GLY A 462 0.82 -12.41 1.38
C GLY A 462 0.19 -11.67 0.20
N LEU A 463 -0.93 -10.95 0.39
CA LEU A 463 -1.57 -10.14 -0.66
C LEU A 463 -1.03 -8.71 -0.71
N ILE A 464 -0.40 -8.27 0.37
CA ILE A 464 0.29 -7.00 0.48
C ILE A 464 1.74 -7.29 0.85
N GLY A 465 2.66 -6.95 -0.05
CA GLY A 465 4.09 -7.06 0.18
C GLY A 465 4.78 -5.71 -0.01
N ASN A 466 6.08 -5.66 0.24
CA ASN A 466 6.91 -4.47 0.03
C ASN A 466 8.09 -4.79 -0.87
N LEU A 467 8.47 -3.83 -1.71
CA LEU A 467 9.68 -3.95 -2.53
C LEU A 467 10.92 -4.13 -1.64
N ALA A 468 11.79 -5.06 -2.03
CA ALA A 468 13.08 -5.24 -1.38
C ALA A 468 13.99 -4.01 -1.59
N THR A 469 15.07 -3.88 -0.81
CA THR A 469 15.89 -2.65 -0.74
C THR A 469 16.45 -2.19 -2.08
N TYR A 470 16.99 -3.10 -2.90
CA TYR A 470 17.60 -2.78 -4.20
C TYR A 470 16.70 -3.07 -5.41
N ALA A 471 15.47 -3.54 -5.17
CA ALA A 471 14.53 -3.89 -6.23
C ALA A 471 14.13 -2.67 -7.05
N LYS A 472 14.09 -2.84 -8.38
CA LYS A 472 13.61 -1.85 -9.34
C LYS A 472 12.50 -2.45 -10.21
N VAL A 473 11.68 -1.59 -10.81
CA VAL A 473 10.66 -2.01 -11.78
C VAL A 473 11.09 -1.53 -13.15
N ASN A 474 11.21 -2.44 -14.11
CA ASN A 474 11.60 -2.10 -15.48
C ASN A 474 10.42 -1.55 -16.30
N GLU A 475 10.69 -1.14 -17.55
CA GLU A 475 9.66 -0.57 -18.44
C GLU A 475 8.46 -1.50 -18.71
N PHE A 476 8.65 -2.82 -18.59
CA PHE A 476 7.59 -3.81 -18.79
C PHE A 476 6.79 -4.10 -17.50
N GLY A 477 7.19 -3.51 -16.37
CA GLY A 477 6.58 -3.73 -15.07
C GLY A 477 7.11 -4.98 -14.33
N PHE A 478 8.16 -5.64 -14.82
CA PHE A 478 8.79 -6.74 -14.07
C PHE A 478 9.74 -6.17 -13.01
N ILE A 479 9.81 -6.87 -11.87
CA ILE A 479 10.72 -6.48 -10.79
C ILE A 479 12.09 -7.09 -11.07
N GLU A 480 13.12 -6.26 -11.06
CA GLU A 480 14.51 -6.64 -11.26
C GLU A 480 15.30 -6.45 -9.98
N THR A 481 16.36 -7.22 -9.84
CA THR A 481 17.29 -7.14 -8.72
C THR A 481 18.73 -7.15 -9.24
N PRO A 482 19.66 -6.41 -8.60
CA PRO A 482 21.02 -6.30 -9.10
C PRO A 482 21.89 -7.49 -8.68
N PHE A 483 22.74 -7.94 -9.60
CA PHE A 483 23.74 -8.99 -9.38
C PHE A 483 25.11 -8.58 -9.91
N ARG A 484 26.17 -9.11 -9.30
CA ARG A 484 27.55 -8.97 -9.76
C ARG A 484 27.86 -10.05 -10.79
N ARG A 485 28.43 -9.68 -11.93
CA ARG A 485 28.84 -10.64 -12.96
C ARG A 485 30.06 -11.46 -12.50
N VAL A 486 30.00 -12.79 -12.66
CA VAL A 486 31.11 -13.71 -12.41
C VAL A 486 31.66 -14.21 -13.74
N TYR A 487 32.92 -13.92 -14.02
CA TYR A 487 33.59 -14.34 -15.24
C TYR A 487 34.36 -15.65 -15.00
N ASN A 488 33.94 -16.72 -15.67
CA ASN A 488 34.62 -18.02 -15.69
C ASN A 488 35.32 -18.29 -17.04
N ARG A 489 34.71 -17.85 -18.13
CA ARG A 489 35.18 -17.90 -19.51
C ARG A 489 34.93 -16.54 -20.13
N VAL A 490 35.97 -15.97 -20.74
CA VAL A 490 35.91 -14.63 -21.30
C VAL A 490 36.29 -14.68 -22.77
N SER A 491 35.42 -14.16 -23.63
CA SER A 491 35.74 -13.94 -25.04
C SER A 491 36.72 -12.77 -25.18
N LEU A 492 37.79 -12.95 -25.93
CA LEU A 492 38.84 -11.95 -26.11
C LEU A 492 38.36 -10.84 -27.06
N ASN A 493 37.73 -9.81 -26.48
CA ASN A 493 37.31 -8.59 -27.18
C ASN A 493 38.16 -7.40 -26.69
N ASN A 494 38.30 -6.35 -27.52
CA ASN A 494 39.10 -5.17 -27.20
C ASN A 494 38.70 -4.48 -25.87
N ASP A 495 37.43 -4.58 -25.48
CA ASP A 495 36.89 -3.93 -24.28
C ASP A 495 37.19 -4.70 -22.97
N ILE A 496 37.32 -6.03 -23.05
CA ILE A 496 37.52 -6.88 -21.86
C ILE A 496 39.01 -7.25 -21.67
N ALA A 497 39.82 -7.19 -22.73
CA ALA A 497 41.24 -7.49 -22.68
C ALA A 497 42.01 -6.75 -21.56
N PRO A 498 41.77 -5.45 -21.25
CA PRO A 498 42.43 -4.77 -20.14
C PRO A 498 42.00 -5.30 -18.75
N LYS A 499 40.77 -5.80 -18.62
CA LYS A 499 40.21 -6.33 -17.35
C LYS A 499 40.80 -7.71 -16.98
N LEU A 500 41.45 -8.38 -17.93
CA LEU A 500 42.10 -9.69 -17.74
C LEU A 500 43.51 -9.59 -17.12
N VAL A 501 44.09 -8.40 -17.03
CA VAL A 501 45.43 -8.20 -16.45
C VAL A 501 45.40 -8.59 -14.96
N GLY A 502 46.36 -9.42 -14.54
CA GLY A 502 46.46 -9.96 -13.18
C GLY A 502 45.57 -11.19 -12.91
N ARG A 503 44.84 -11.70 -13.90
CA ARG A 503 43.97 -12.88 -13.74
C ARG A 503 44.72 -14.17 -14.07
N THR A 504 44.36 -15.27 -13.41
CA THR A 504 45.03 -16.57 -13.58
C THR A 504 44.25 -17.47 -14.53
N LEU A 505 44.94 -18.08 -15.49
CA LEU A 505 44.35 -19.08 -16.39
C LEU A 505 44.03 -20.36 -15.63
N ARG A 506 42.83 -20.91 -15.86
CA ARG A 506 42.43 -22.21 -15.31
C ARG A 506 42.85 -23.36 -16.21
N ARG A 507 42.76 -23.16 -17.52
CA ARG A 507 43.19 -24.12 -18.54
C ARG A 507 44.17 -23.43 -19.48
N ALA A 508 45.02 -24.24 -20.11
CA ALA A 508 45.94 -23.76 -21.12
C ALA A 508 45.17 -23.08 -22.27
N ALA A 509 45.61 -21.91 -22.70
CA ALA A 509 44.99 -21.19 -23.79
C ALA A 509 45.54 -21.72 -25.12
N ALA A 510 44.67 -22.21 -26.00
CA ALA A 510 45.06 -22.78 -27.29
C ALA A 510 44.64 -21.88 -28.46
N ASP A 511 45.46 -21.84 -29.50
CA ASP A 511 45.13 -21.20 -30.77
C ASP A 511 44.02 -21.98 -31.52
N PRO A 512 43.43 -21.45 -32.61
CA PRO A 512 42.41 -22.15 -33.40
C PRO A 512 42.87 -23.48 -34.00
N LYS A 513 44.17 -23.78 -33.99
CA LYS A 513 44.78 -25.03 -34.48
C LYS A 513 45.08 -26.03 -33.35
N GLY A 514 44.74 -25.70 -32.09
CA GLY A 514 44.96 -26.55 -30.92
C GLY A 514 46.37 -26.47 -30.34
N THR A 515 47.18 -25.50 -30.76
CA THR A 515 48.53 -25.27 -30.24
C THR A 515 48.48 -24.43 -28.98
N GLU A 516 49.10 -24.92 -27.91
CA GLU A 516 49.17 -24.22 -26.62
C GLU A 516 49.99 -22.93 -26.73
N VAL A 517 49.37 -21.79 -26.36
CA VAL A 517 49.96 -20.45 -26.40
C VAL A 517 50.44 -20.02 -25.02
N LEU A 518 49.68 -20.37 -23.97
CA LEU A 518 49.97 -20.10 -22.56
C LEU A 518 49.55 -21.30 -21.72
N ALA A 519 50.31 -21.58 -20.66
CA ALA A 519 50.09 -22.73 -19.79
C ALA A 519 48.92 -22.52 -18.83
N ALA A 520 48.34 -23.61 -18.32
CA ALA A 520 47.41 -23.55 -17.21
C ALA A 520 48.09 -22.94 -15.96
N HIS A 521 47.35 -22.18 -15.17
CA HIS A 521 47.81 -21.48 -13.96
C HIS A 521 48.79 -20.32 -14.17
N GLU A 522 49.01 -19.88 -15.41
CA GLU A 522 49.81 -18.69 -15.69
C GLU A 522 48.99 -17.41 -15.40
N VAL A 523 49.63 -16.40 -14.80
CA VAL A 523 49.02 -15.08 -14.53
C VAL A 523 49.14 -14.23 -15.79
N LEU A 524 48.03 -13.66 -16.23
CA LEU A 524 47.95 -12.84 -17.44
C LEU A 524 48.53 -11.45 -17.17
N ASP A 525 49.72 -11.18 -17.71
CA ASP A 525 50.28 -9.84 -17.82
C ASP A 525 49.94 -9.19 -19.18
N ASP A 526 50.25 -7.90 -19.35
CA ASP A 526 50.00 -7.19 -20.62
C ASP A 526 50.64 -7.90 -21.83
N LYS A 527 51.79 -8.55 -21.63
CA LYS A 527 52.49 -9.29 -22.68
C LYS A 527 51.78 -10.58 -23.05
N ALA A 528 51.28 -11.33 -22.06
CA ALA A 528 50.49 -12.54 -22.24
C ALA A 528 49.19 -12.25 -23.00
N ILE A 529 48.50 -11.15 -22.65
CA ILE A 529 47.28 -10.72 -23.35
C ILE A 529 47.58 -10.36 -24.81
N GLN A 530 48.67 -9.63 -25.08
CA GLN A 530 49.10 -9.34 -26.46
C GLN A 530 49.48 -10.60 -27.24
N LYS A 531 50.05 -11.63 -26.60
CA LYS A 531 50.29 -12.93 -27.22
C LYS A 531 48.98 -13.64 -27.59
N LEU A 532 47.99 -13.63 -26.70
CA LEU A 532 46.67 -14.22 -26.94
C LEU A 532 45.95 -13.55 -28.12
N ILE A 533 45.99 -12.21 -28.19
CA ILE A 533 45.42 -11.44 -29.29
C ILE A 533 46.12 -11.77 -30.61
N LYS A 534 47.47 -11.81 -30.62
CA LYS A 534 48.25 -12.19 -31.81
C LYS A 534 47.97 -13.62 -32.28
N ALA A 535 47.75 -14.54 -31.34
CA ALA A 535 47.44 -15.94 -31.62
C ALA A 535 45.96 -16.18 -32.02
N ARG A 536 45.12 -15.14 -32.03
CA ARG A 536 43.67 -15.20 -32.36
C ARG A 536 42.91 -16.23 -31.51
N VAL A 537 43.23 -16.31 -30.21
CA VAL A 537 42.48 -17.13 -29.26
C VAL A 537 41.09 -16.54 -29.09
N ALA A 538 40.04 -17.35 -29.24
CA ALA A 538 38.66 -16.87 -29.23
C ALA A 538 38.14 -16.57 -27.81
N SER A 539 38.46 -17.43 -26.84
CA SER A 539 38.09 -17.25 -25.43
C SER A 539 39.11 -17.90 -24.52
N VAL A 540 39.19 -17.40 -23.28
CA VAL A 540 40.09 -17.92 -22.24
C VAL A 540 39.28 -18.37 -21.03
N ASP A 541 39.65 -19.53 -20.49
CA ASP A 541 39.10 -20.06 -19.24
C ASP A 541 39.95 -19.55 -18.07
N ILE A 542 39.38 -18.65 -17.27
CA ILE A 542 40.04 -18.06 -16.10
C ILE A 542 39.53 -18.70 -14.81
N VAL A 543 40.27 -18.51 -13.71
CA VAL A 543 39.73 -18.76 -12.38
C VAL A 543 38.51 -17.85 -12.17
N PRO A 544 37.35 -18.36 -11.71
CA PRO A 544 36.14 -17.57 -11.53
C PRO A 544 36.40 -16.30 -10.73
N TRP A 545 36.18 -15.17 -11.39
CA TRP A 545 36.43 -13.84 -10.85
C TRP A 545 35.11 -13.08 -10.73
N VAL A 546 34.83 -12.56 -9.53
CA VAL A 546 33.64 -11.75 -9.25
C VAL A 546 33.93 -10.29 -9.60
N SER A 547 33.28 -9.79 -10.64
CA SER A 547 33.42 -8.41 -11.11
C SER A 547 32.78 -7.39 -10.15
N THR A 548 33.13 -6.12 -10.32
CA THR A 548 32.42 -4.98 -9.74
C THR A 548 31.27 -4.50 -10.64
N GLU A 549 31.14 -5.07 -11.84
CA GLU A 549 30.06 -4.81 -12.77
C GLU A 549 28.75 -5.39 -12.23
N VAL A 550 27.71 -4.55 -12.23
CA VAL A 550 26.39 -4.86 -11.69
C VAL A 550 25.38 -4.84 -12.83
N GLU A 551 24.64 -5.93 -12.96
CA GLU A 551 23.56 -6.10 -13.93
C GLU A 551 22.25 -6.36 -13.19
N TYR A 552 21.17 -5.72 -13.63
CA TYR A 552 19.82 -5.98 -13.12
C TYR A 552 19.20 -7.10 -13.94
N LEU A 553 18.68 -8.12 -13.27
CA LEU A 553 18.04 -9.26 -13.93
C LEU A 553 16.59 -9.42 -13.50
N SER A 554 15.72 -9.69 -14.46
CA SER A 554 14.34 -10.10 -14.20
C SER A 554 14.30 -11.50 -13.59
N ALA A 555 13.13 -11.90 -13.07
CA ALA A 555 12.98 -13.22 -12.46
C ALA A 555 13.19 -14.37 -13.47
N ASP A 556 12.70 -14.22 -14.71
CA ASP A 556 12.88 -15.23 -15.75
C ASP A 556 14.31 -15.30 -16.31
N GLU A 557 15.04 -14.19 -16.30
CA GLU A 557 16.46 -14.15 -16.68
C GLU A 557 17.34 -14.80 -15.61
N GLU A 558 17.06 -14.54 -14.34
CA GLU A 558 17.76 -15.13 -13.20
C GLU A 558 17.76 -16.67 -13.25
N ASP A 559 16.63 -17.29 -13.60
CA ASP A 559 16.48 -18.75 -13.68
C ASP A 559 17.43 -19.41 -14.70
N MET A 560 18.03 -18.64 -15.60
CA MET A 560 18.97 -19.14 -16.59
C MET A 560 20.40 -19.30 -16.03
N PHE A 561 20.67 -18.80 -14.82
CA PHE A 561 22.01 -18.70 -14.26
C PHE A 561 22.15 -19.34 -12.87
N GLY A 562 23.36 -19.81 -12.56
CA GLY A 562 23.77 -20.15 -11.20
C GLY A 562 24.27 -18.91 -10.48
N ILE A 563 23.66 -18.59 -9.34
CA ILE A 563 23.94 -17.36 -8.59
C ILE A 563 24.46 -17.69 -7.19
N ALA A 564 25.64 -17.17 -6.84
CA ALA A 564 26.23 -17.34 -5.52
C ALA A 564 25.68 -16.32 -4.51
N GLN A 565 25.60 -16.74 -3.25
CA GLN A 565 25.15 -15.86 -2.15
C GLN A 565 26.16 -14.73 -1.88
N ALA A 566 25.68 -13.57 -1.40
CA ALA A 566 26.50 -12.40 -1.10
C ALA A 566 27.63 -12.64 -0.09
N ASN A 567 27.44 -13.59 0.84
CA ASN A 567 28.37 -13.91 1.92
C ASN A 567 29.42 -14.97 1.54
N ALA A 568 29.46 -15.42 0.29
CA ALA A 568 30.51 -16.32 -0.19
C ALA A 568 31.88 -15.65 -0.01
N ALA A 569 32.84 -16.35 0.60
CA ALA A 569 34.14 -15.79 0.92
C ALA A 569 34.95 -15.49 -0.34
N LEU A 570 35.45 -14.26 -0.45
CA LEU A 570 36.27 -13.78 -1.57
C LEU A 570 37.68 -13.39 -1.10
N THR A 571 38.68 -13.60 -1.96
CA THR A 571 40.03 -13.04 -1.77
C THR A 571 40.05 -11.53 -2.06
N PRO A 572 41.09 -10.78 -1.65
CA PRO A 572 41.24 -9.36 -2.00
C PRO A 572 41.16 -9.08 -3.52
N GLU A 573 41.55 -10.04 -4.35
CA GLU A 573 41.49 -9.96 -5.82
C GLU A 573 40.10 -10.31 -6.39
N SER A 574 39.10 -10.56 -5.52
CA SER A 574 37.72 -10.97 -5.85
C SER A 574 37.57 -12.35 -6.50
N ASN A 575 38.41 -13.32 -6.11
CA ASN A 575 38.22 -14.73 -6.46
C ASN A 575 37.55 -15.48 -5.30
N PHE A 576 36.82 -16.56 -5.57
CA PHE A 576 36.28 -17.40 -4.49
C PHE A 576 37.39 -18.10 -3.69
N VAL A 577 37.27 -18.10 -2.37
CA VAL A 577 38.19 -18.83 -1.47
C VAL A 577 37.93 -20.34 -1.53
N ASP A 578 36.66 -20.74 -1.52
CA ASP A 578 36.23 -22.13 -1.56
C ASP A 578 35.98 -22.62 -3.00
N GLN A 579 36.25 -23.90 -3.27
CA GLN A 579 35.98 -24.50 -4.59
C GLN A 579 34.50 -24.77 -4.85
N ARG A 580 33.70 -24.87 -3.78
CA ARG A 580 32.25 -25.09 -3.82
C ARG A 580 31.58 -24.07 -2.93
N VAL A 581 30.54 -23.44 -3.43
CA VAL A 581 29.84 -22.35 -2.73
C VAL A 581 28.33 -22.59 -2.73
N PRO A 582 27.61 -22.13 -1.69
CA PRO A 582 26.15 -22.09 -1.72
C PRO A 582 25.68 -21.23 -2.90
N ALA A 583 24.81 -21.80 -3.72
CA ALA A 583 24.27 -21.14 -4.90
C ALA A 583 22.81 -21.52 -5.14
N ARG A 584 22.15 -20.69 -5.93
CA ARG A 584 20.77 -20.86 -6.37
C ARG A 584 20.70 -20.97 -7.88
N ALA A 585 19.90 -21.90 -8.38
CA ALA A 585 19.63 -22.08 -9.81
C ALA A 585 18.22 -22.65 -10.00
N ARG A 586 17.35 -21.95 -10.75
CA ARG A 586 15.95 -22.36 -11.03
C ARG A 586 15.13 -22.72 -9.78
N GLY A 587 15.26 -21.93 -8.73
CA GLY A 587 14.57 -22.15 -7.45
C GLY A 587 15.19 -23.21 -6.54
N ASP A 588 16.18 -23.99 -7.00
CA ASP A 588 16.89 -24.96 -6.17
C ASP A 588 18.09 -24.32 -5.46
N PHE A 589 18.17 -24.51 -4.13
CA PHE A 589 19.31 -24.12 -3.31
C PHE A 589 20.24 -25.32 -3.13
N LYS A 590 21.47 -25.21 -3.66
CA LYS A 590 22.45 -26.29 -3.63
C LYS A 590 23.88 -25.77 -3.49
N ILE A 591 24.78 -26.65 -3.07
CA ILE A 591 26.21 -26.36 -3.02
C ILE A 591 26.80 -26.71 -4.39
N GLU A 592 27.16 -25.68 -5.16
CA GLU A 592 27.61 -25.80 -6.54
C GLU A 592 29.11 -25.54 -6.68
N GLU A 593 29.73 -26.05 -7.75
CA GLU A 593 31.10 -25.69 -8.10
C GLU A 593 31.18 -24.25 -8.62
N ILE A 594 32.22 -23.52 -8.22
CA ILE A 594 32.44 -22.11 -8.62
C ILE A 594 32.49 -21.89 -10.14
N GLN A 595 32.71 -22.95 -10.91
CA GLN A 595 32.76 -22.91 -12.37
C GLN A 595 31.37 -22.74 -13.00
N ASN A 596 30.33 -23.21 -12.30
CA ASN A 596 28.94 -23.15 -12.75
C ASN A 596 28.24 -21.86 -12.31
N ILE A 597 28.96 -20.95 -11.62
CA ILE A 597 28.44 -19.67 -11.14
C ILE A 597 28.68 -18.59 -12.20
N GLN A 598 27.61 -17.87 -12.57
CA GLN A 598 27.69 -16.75 -13.51
C GLN A 598 27.38 -15.40 -12.84
N TYR A 599 26.72 -15.41 -11.69
CA TYR A 599 26.42 -14.19 -10.94
C TYR A 599 26.61 -14.38 -9.44
N MET A 600 26.71 -13.28 -8.70
CA MET A 600 26.73 -13.24 -7.25
C MET A 600 25.86 -12.09 -6.77
N ASP A 601 25.18 -12.26 -5.65
CA ASP A 601 24.42 -11.19 -5.01
C ASP A 601 25.30 -9.96 -4.70
N VAL A 602 24.72 -8.77 -4.73
CA VAL A 602 25.45 -7.51 -4.47
C VAL A 602 25.63 -7.27 -2.97
N SER A 603 24.59 -7.53 -2.19
CA SER A 603 24.57 -7.23 -0.76
C SER A 603 23.63 -8.19 -0.02
N PRO A 604 23.97 -8.66 1.19
CA PRO A 604 23.09 -9.55 1.95
C PRO A 604 21.71 -8.95 2.26
N LYS A 605 21.65 -7.64 2.53
CA LYS A 605 20.39 -6.91 2.77
C LYS A 605 19.48 -6.78 1.54
N GLN A 606 19.90 -7.22 0.35
CA GLN A 606 19.11 -7.07 -0.88
C GLN A 606 17.79 -7.87 -0.83
N ILE A 607 17.71 -8.89 0.01
CA ILE A 607 16.55 -9.80 0.09
C ILE A 607 15.40 -9.23 0.94
N VAL A 608 15.66 -8.23 1.77
CA VAL A 608 14.70 -7.66 2.71
C VAL A 608 14.22 -6.28 2.27
N SER A 609 13.11 -5.81 2.81
CA SER A 609 12.61 -4.44 2.63
C SER A 609 13.39 -3.44 3.49
N VAL A 610 13.12 -2.15 3.31
CA VAL A 610 13.75 -1.07 4.08
C VAL A 610 13.46 -1.19 5.58
N ALA A 611 12.21 -1.44 5.99
CA ALA A 611 11.84 -1.57 7.40
C ALA A 611 12.49 -2.78 8.07
N THR A 612 12.49 -3.92 7.38
CA THR A 612 13.16 -5.14 7.86
C THR A 612 14.68 -4.96 7.90
N ALA A 613 15.26 -4.19 6.97
CA ALA A 613 16.69 -3.91 6.92
C ALA A 613 17.19 -2.98 8.05
N MET A 614 16.30 -2.34 8.82
CA MET A 614 16.64 -1.52 10.00
C MET A 614 16.64 -2.31 11.32
N ILE A 615 16.36 -3.62 11.27
CA ILE A 615 16.45 -4.51 12.43
C ILE A 615 17.90 -5.02 12.52
N PRO A 616 18.69 -4.60 13.53
CA PRO A 616 20.03 -5.16 13.74
C PRO A 616 19.91 -6.62 14.16
N PHE A 617 20.91 -7.45 13.89
CA PHE A 617 20.92 -8.88 14.28
C PHE A 617 19.71 -9.69 13.80
N LEU A 618 19.10 -9.30 12.66
CA LEU A 618 17.96 -9.98 12.07
C LEU A 618 18.20 -11.48 11.85
N GLU A 619 19.46 -11.87 11.57
CA GLU A 619 19.88 -13.26 11.43
C GLU A 619 19.68 -14.14 12.69
N HIS A 620 19.40 -13.52 13.83
CA HIS A 620 19.20 -14.17 15.13
C HIS A 620 17.74 -14.14 15.60
N ASP A 621 16.82 -13.64 14.77
CA ASP A 621 15.40 -13.58 15.07
C ASP A 621 14.60 -14.54 14.18
N ASP A 622 13.60 -15.18 14.79
CA ASP A 622 12.58 -15.92 14.04
C ASP A 622 11.80 -14.99 13.08
N ALA A 623 11.45 -15.52 11.90
CA ALA A 623 10.80 -14.76 10.84
C ALA A 623 9.45 -14.15 11.28
N GLY A 624 8.68 -14.85 12.13
CA GLY A 624 7.42 -14.33 12.66
C GLY A 624 7.63 -13.11 13.55
N ARG A 625 8.73 -13.08 14.32
CA ARG A 625 9.10 -11.92 15.16
C ARG A 625 9.70 -10.79 14.35
N ALA A 626 10.52 -11.10 13.35
CA ALA A 626 11.02 -10.11 12.41
C ALA A 626 9.87 -9.40 11.66
N LEU A 627 8.84 -10.14 11.23
CA LEU A 627 7.64 -9.59 10.61
C LEU A 627 6.93 -8.60 11.54
N MET A 628 6.71 -9.00 12.79
CA MET A 628 6.13 -8.11 13.80
C MET A 628 7.01 -6.88 14.02
N GLY A 629 8.33 -7.04 14.11
CA GLY A 629 9.30 -5.97 14.28
C GLY A 629 9.26 -4.92 13.16
N ALA A 630 9.24 -5.36 11.90
CA ALA A 630 9.10 -4.48 10.74
C ALA A 630 7.75 -3.73 10.76
N ASN A 631 6.65 -4.44 11.07
CA ASN A 631 5.31 -3.84 11.14
C ASN A 631 5.17 -2.83 12.29
N MET A 632 5.73 -3.11 13.47
CA MET A 632 5.61 -2.24 14.64
C MET A 632 6.48 -0.99 14.53
N GLN A 633 7.60 -1.03 13.82
CA GLN A 633 8.37 0.18 13.51
C GLN A 633 7.53 1.22 12.75
N ARG A 634 6.63 0.78 11.85
CA ARG A 634 5.69 1.67 11.13
C ARG A 634 4.59 2.26 12.01
N GLN A 635 4.39 1.72 13.21
CA GLN A 635 3.39 2.20 14.17
C GLN A 635 4.01 3.08 15.27
N ALA A 636 5.33 3.29 15.25
CA ALA A 636 6.00 4.10 16.25
C ALA A 636 5.56 5.56 16.13
N VAL A 637 5.28 6.21 17.28
CA VAL A 637 4.87 7.62 17.32
C VAL A 637 6.12 8.50 17.47
N PRO A 638 6.25 9.59 16.69
CA PRO A 638 7.29 10.58 16.85
C PRO A 638 7.30 11.16 18.27
N LEU A 639 8.46 11.09 18.90
CA LEU A 639 8.66 11.58 20.27
C LEU A 639 9.04 13.07 20.24
N LEU A 640 8.75 13.76 21.34
CA LEU A 640 9.09 15.16 21.54
C LEU A 640 10.60 15.39 21.42
N VAL A 641 11.40 14.47 21.96
CA VAL A 641 12.86 14.46 21.87
C VAL A 641 13.29 13.18 21.15
N THR A 642 13.78 13.33 19.94
CA THR A 642 14.31 12.23 19.13
C THR A 642 15.67 11.76 19.63
N ASP A 643 15.97 10.49 19.40
CA ASP A 643 17.27 9.87 19.72
C ASP A 643 17.58 8.81 18.67
N ALA A 644 18.64 9.01 17.90
CA ALA A 644 19.06 8.01 16.93
C ALA A 644 19.53 6.73 17.64
N PRO A 645 19.28 5.53 17.06
CA PRO A 645 19.66 4.27 17.69
C PRO A 645 21.18 4.16 17.83
N LEU A 646 21.68 3.76 19.00
CA LEU A 646 23.11 3.50 19.22
C LEU A 646 23.57 2.31 18.38
N VAL A 647 22.75 1.26 18.31
CA VAL A 647 22.95 0.09 17.44
C VAL A 647 21.99 0.20 16.26
N GLY A 648 22.51 0.56 15.10
CA GLY A 648 21.77 0.63 13.84
C GLY A 648 22.24 -0.39 12.82
N THR A 649 21.77 -0.29 11.58
CA THR A 649 22.22 -1.12 10.45
C THR A 649 22.93 -0.31 9.36
N GLY A 650 22.85 1.02 9.43
CA GLY A 650 23.32 1.96 8.41
C GLY A 650 22.30 2.24 7.32
N VAL A 651 21.10 1.66 7.39
CA VAL A 651 19.98 1.94 6.47
C VAL A 651 19.19 3.17 6.93
N GLU A 652 19.28 3.54 8.20
CA GLU A 652 18.55 4.64 8.84
C GLU A 652 18.74 5.98 8.12
N TYR A 653 19.96 6.28 7.66
CA TYR A 653 20.24 7.51 6.91
C TYR A 653 19.49 7.56 5.57
N TYR A 654 19.51 6.45 4.81
CA TYR A 654 18.84 6.38 3.51
C TYR A 654 17.33 6.41 3.66
N ALA A 655 16.79 5.73 4.69
CA ALA A 655 15.37 5.74 4.99
C ALA A 655 14.87 7.14 5.39
N ALA A 656 15.64 7.89 6.18
CA ALA A 656 15.30 9.25 6.58
C ALA A 656 15.39 10.24 5.41
N LYS A 657 16.40 10.08 4.55
CA LYS A 657 16.59 10.94 3.38
C LYS A 657 15.50 10.76 2.33
N ASP A 658 15.18 9.51 1.99
CA ASP A 658 14.25 9.20 0.90
C ASP A 658 12.78 9.20 1.35
N SER A 659 12.47 9.38 2.64
CA SER A 659 11.10 9.57 3.11
C SER A 659 10.50 10.89 2.60
N GLY A 660 11.33 11.94 2.50
CA GLY A 660 10.94 13.31 2.14
C GLY A 660 10.91 14.29 3.31
N GLU A 661 11.00 13.80 4.56
CA GLU A 661 10.82 14.59 5.78
C GLU A 661 12.07 15.38 6.21
N MET A 662 13.20 15.21 5.51
CA MET A 662 14.42 15.97 5.74
C MET A 662 14.56 17.09 4.72
N ILE A 663 14.93 18.28 5.18
CA ILE A 663 15.26 19.38 4.27
C ILE A 663 16.74 19.33 3.94
N VAL A 664 17.03 19.21 2.64
CA VAL A 664 18.38 19.10 2.10
C VAL A 664 18.69 20.30 1.22
N ALA A 665 19.92 20.80 1.29
CA ALA A 665 20.40 21.92 0.48
C ALA A 665 20.50 21.53 -1.01
N ASP A 666 19.77 22.23 -1.87
CA ASP A 666 19.83 22.06 -3.33
C ASP A 666 21.06 22.75 -3.97
N VAL A 667 21.66 23.71 -3.26
CA VAL A 667 22.82 24.50 -3.66
C VAL A 667 23.85 24.60 -2.54
N ALA A 668 25.13 24.77 -2.90
CA ALA A 668 26.18 25.12 -1.94
C ALA A 668 26.14 26.62 -1.63
N GLY A 669 26.30 26.98 -0.36
CA GLY A 669 26.15 28.36 0.08
C GLY A 669 26.37 28.57 1.58
N THR A 670 26.14 29.80 2.04
CA THR A 670 26.20 30.14 3.46
C THR A 670 24.80 30.40 3.99
N VAL A 671 24.45 29.78 5.11
CA VAL A 671 23.18 30.02 5.82
C VAL A 671 23.21 31.44 6.37
N THR A 672 22.26 32.27 5.95
CA THR A 672 22.19 33.68 6.35
C THR A 672 21.28 33.88 7.54
N ASP A 673 20.11 33.23 7.50
CA ASP A 673 19.11 33.31 8.56
C ASP A 673 18.37 31.98 8.73
N ILE A 674 17.81 31.78 9.93
CA ILE A 674 17.02 30.61 10.30
C ILE A 674 15.75 31.11 10.98
N ALA A 675 14.62 30.54 10.59
CA ALA A 675 13.31 30.83 11.15
C ALA A 675 12.84 32.27 10.90
N HIS A 676 13.18 32.87 9.74
CA HIS A 676 12.56 34.12 9.31
C HIS A 676 11.09 33.83 8.95
N PRO A 677 10.08 34.35 9.69
CA PRO A 677 8.70 34.11 9.31
C PRO A 677 8.35 34.99 8.11
N LYS A 678 8.02 34.38 6.98
CA LYS A 678 7.50 35.15 5.86
C LYS A 678 6.02 35.45 6.11
N GLU A 679 5.67 36.72 6.22
CA GLU A 679 4.26 37.14 6.27
C GLU A 679 3.59 36.77 4.93
N LEU A 680 2.70 35.79 4.98
CA LEU A 680 1.83 35.44 3.88
C LEU A 680 0.70 36.47 3.80
N LYS A 681 0.38 36.93 2.58
CA LYS A 681 -0.63 37.97 2.31
C LYS A 681 -2.09 37.51 2.46
N SER A 682 -2.34 36.27 2.91
CA SER A 682 -3.69 35.70 3.02
C SER A 682 -4.17 35.68 4.47
N VAL A 683 -5.48 35.86 4.66
CA VAL A 683 -6.15 35.96 5.97
C VAL A 683 -6.11 34.64 6.76
N HIS A 684 -5.71 33.53 6.12
CA HIS A 684 -5.69 32.17 6.69
C HIS A 684 -4.27 31.60 6.85
N ALA A 685 -3.24 32.45 6.85
CA ALA A 685 -1.87 31.97 6.81
C ALA A 685 -1.23 31.82 8.19
N THR A 686 -0.86 30.59 8.51
CA THR A 686 0.11 30.28 9.57
C THR A 686 1.48 30.86 9.16
N PRO A 687 2.24 31.50 10.06
CA PRO A 687 3.58 31.98 9.74
C PRO A 687 4.48 30.82 9.28
N VAL A 688 5.01 30.94 8.07
CA VAL A 688 5.94 29.95 7.50
C VAL A 688 7.35 30.31 7.94
N PHE A 689 7.92 29.47 8.79
CA PHE A 689 9.32 29.56 9.17
C PHE A 689 10.17 29.04 8.02
N GLU A 690 11.30 29.66 7.71
CA GLU A 690 12.18 29.20 6.63
C GLU A 690 13.66 29.27 7.00
N ILE A 691 14.49 28.52 6.27
CA ILE A 691 15.95 28.61 6.29
C ILE A 691 16.38 29.34 5.02
N VAL A 692 17.24 30.36 5.15
CA VAL A 692 17.70 31.16 4.01
C VAL A 692 19.17 30.88 3.73
N VAL A 693 19.47 30.36 2.55
CA VAL A 693 20.83 30.06 2.09
C VAL A 693 21.21 30.99 0.96
N LYS A 694 22.34 31.69 1.13
CA LYS A 694 22.95 32.50 0.09
C LYS A 694 23.92 31.65 -0.73
N PRO A 695 23.66 31.40 -2.03
CA PRO A 695 24.51 30.54 -2.85
C PRO A 695 25.89 31.17 -3.07
N ASP A 696 26.95 30.34 -3.09
CA ASP A 696 28.32 30.83 -3.34
C ASP A 696 28.48 31.45 -4.73
N GLY A 697 27.69 30.97 -5.70
CA GLY A 697 27.69 31.46 -7.07
C GLY A 697 27.11 32.87 -7.26
N GLY A 698 26.74 33.58 -6.19
CA GLY A 698 26.21 34.95 -6.24
C GLY A 698 24.78 35.06 -6.79
N GLY A 699 24.03 33.94 -6.83
CA GLY A 699 22.62 33.91 -7.22
C GLY A 699 21.68 34.47 -6.16
N ALA A 700 20.37 34.48 -6.47
CA ALA A 700 19.34 34.84 -5.50
C ALA A 700 19.33 33.88 -4.30
N GLU A 701 18.95 34.39 -3.14
CA GLU A 701 18.80 33.59 -1.91
C GLU A 701 17.79 32.46 -2.12
N ARG A 702 18.12 31.28 -1.57
CA ARG A 702 17.25 30.10 -1.57
C ARG A 702 16.56 30.01 -0.23
N HIS A 703 15.24 29.84 -0.27
CA HIS A 703 14.38 29.77 0.90
C HIS A 703 13.83 28.35 1.01
N TYR A 704 14.00 27.72 2.17
CA TYR A 704 13.50 26.38 2.46
C TYR A 704 12.45 26.47 3.58
N PRO A 705 11.16 26.23 3.30
CA PRO A 705 10.11 26.31 4.30
C PRO A 705 10.22 25.18 5.33
N LEU A 706 9.86 25.47 6.57
CA LEU A 706 9.85 24.55 7.70
C LEU A 706 8.42 24.30 8.15
N GLN A 707 8.01 23.03 8.18
CA GLN A 707 6.74 22.62 8.74
C GLN A 707 6.82 22.61 10.28
N LYS A 708 5.92 23.34 10.95
CA LYS A 708 5.91 23.48 12.42
C LYS A 708 4.57 23.07 12.98
N PHE A 709 4.58 22.08 13.88
CA PHE A 709 3.40 21.59 14.61
C PHE A 709 2.18 21.32 13.71
N ALA A 710 2.42 20.73 12.55
CA ALA A 710 1.35 20.37 11.63
C ALA A 710 0.79 18.99 11.98
N ARG A 711 -0.52 18.82 11.76
CA ARG A 711 -1.20 17.54 11.92
C ARG A 711 -0.84 16.60 10.77
N SER A 712 -0.51 15.35 11.09
CA SER A 712 -0.43 14.24 10.12
C SER A 712 -1.80 13.59 9.92
N ASN A 713 -1.95 12.77 8.87
CA ASN A 713 -3.18 12.00 8.62
C ASN A 713 -3.65 11.16 9.83
N GLN A 714 -2.73 10.63 10.64
CA GLN A 714 -3.04 9.79 11.82
C GLN A 714 -2.99 10.58 13.14
N GLY A 715 -3.03 11.91 13.11
CA GLY A 715 -3.08 12.75 14.31
C GLY A 715 -1.75 12.88 15.07
N THR A 716 -0.64 12.36 14.52
CA THR A 716 0.71 12.64 15.04
C THR A 716 1.21 14.04 14.61
N CYS A 717 2.29 14.51 15.22
CA CYS A 717 2.86 15.84 14.99
C CYS A 717 4.01 15.81 13.97
N LEU A 718 3.83 16.53 12.85
CA LEU A 718 4.87 16.82 11.86
C LEU A 718 5.57 18.13 12.24
N ASN A 719 6.86 18.05 12.58
CA ASN A 719 7.61 19.20 13.09
C ASN A 719 9.09 19.15 12.71
N HIS A 720 9.50 20.10 11.87
CA HIS A 720 10.89 20.30 11.46
C HIS A 720 11.71 21.03 12.54
N ARG A 721 12.96 20.63 12.68
CA ARG A 721 13.96 21.26 13.55
C ARG A 721 15.22 21.57 12.73
N ALA A 722 15.58 22.85 12.67
CA ALA A 722 16.81 23.27 11.99
C ALA A 722 18.05 22.73 12.74
N ILE A 723 18.99 22.16 11.99
CA ILE A 723 20.25 21.60 12.52
C ILE A 723 21.39 22.60 12.30
N VAL A 724 21.33 23.33 11.19
CA VAL A 724 22.34 24.32 10.81
C VAL A 724 22.24 25.58 11.66
N LYS A 725 23.28 26.41 11.63
CA LYS A 725 23.34 27.71 12.32
C LYS A 725 23.57 28.86 11.33
N PRO A 726 23.11 30.09 11.62
CA PRO A 726 23.46 31.25 10.80
C PRO A 726 24.98 31.42 10.73
N GLY A 727 25.49 31.72 9.53
CA GLY A 727 26.91 31.80 9.21
C GLY A 727 27.58 30.46 8.87
N GLN A 728 26.88 29.33 8.99
CA GLN A 728 27.41 28.03 8.60
C GLN A 728 27.43 27.86 7.08
N HIS A 729 28.55 27.38 6.56
CA HIS A 729 28.66 26.97 5.17
C HIS A 729 28.08 25.55 4.98
N VAL A 730 27.29 25.36 3.93
CA VAL A 730 26.63 24.09 3.58
C VAL A 730 26.93 23.73 2.13
N ASP A 731 27.27 22.46 1.90
CA ASP A 731 27.44 21.91 0.56
C ASP A 731 26.10 21.47 -0.03
N LYS A 732 26.03 21.35 -1.36
CA LYS A 732 24.87 20.71 -2.01
C LYS A 732 24.71 19.28 -1.49
N GLY A 733 23.50 18.95 -1.04
CA GLY A 733 23.18 17.64 -0.45
C GLY A 733 23.33 17.59 1.07
N ASP A 734 23.76 18.67 1.71
CA ASP A 734 23.81 18.75 3.17
C ASP A 734 22.43 18.91 3.80
N ILE A 735 22.26 18.31 4.98
CA ILE A 735 21.03 18.42 5.75
C ILE A 735 20.93 19.81 6.40
N LEU A 736 19.80 20.46 6.21
CA LEU A 736 19.46 21.76 6.80
C LEU A 736 18.56 21.61 8.03
N ALA A 737 17.56 20.72 7.96
CA ALA A 737 16.63 20.45 9.06
C ALA A 737 16.21 18.98 9.11
N ASP A 738 16.00 18.49 10.33
CA ASP A 738 15.45 17.17 10.60
C ASP A 738 13.93 17.24 10.72
N GLY A 739 13.26 16.20 10.23
CA GLY A 739 11.83 15.98 10.38
C GLY A 739 11.40 15.32 11.70
N PRO A 740 10.12 14.90 11.80
CA PRO A 740 9.63 14.10 12.90
C PRO A 740 10.33 12.73 12.92
N ALA A 741 10.68 12.25 14.12
CA ALA A 741 11.38 10.96 14.29
C ALA A 741 12.69 10.83 13.46
N ILE A 742 13.41 11.94 13.29
CA ILE A 742 14.75 11.98 12.68
C ILE A 742 15.70 12.72 13.63
N ASP A 743 16.93 12.22 13.77
CA ASP A 743 17.99 12.84 14.57
C ASP A 743 19.32 12.84 13.79
N ASN A 744 19.80 14.03 13.44
CA ASN A 744 21.01 14.27 12.66
C ASN A 744 21.02 13.47 11.33
N GLY A 745 19.88 13.44 10.66
CA GLY A 745 19.67 12.70 9.41
C GLY A 745 19.53 11.19 9.53
N GLU A 746 19.37 10.62 10.73
CA GLU A 746 19.08 9.20 10.92
C GLU A 746 17.66 9.00 11.43
N MET A 747 17.01 7.92 10.98
CA MET A 747 15.73 7.49 11.54
C MET A 747 15.83 7.24 13.05
N ALA A 748 15.00 7.97 13.81
CA ALA A 748 14.96 8.02 15.26
C ALA A 748 13.53 7.77 15.77
N LEU A 749 13.04 6.54 15.56
CA LEU A 749 11.67 6.12 15.86
C LEU A 749 11.36 5.94 17.36
N GLY A 750 12.38 5.94 18.22
CA GLY A 750 12.27 5.66 19.65
C GLY A 750 13.44 6.22 20.46
N ARG A 751 13.80 5.55 21.55
CA ARG A 751 14.88 5.96 22.47
C ARG A 751 15.76 4.78 22.86
N ASN A 752 17.05 5.06 23.08
CA ASN A 752 17.94 4.11 23.75
C ASN A 752 17.68 4.16 25.27
N VAL A 753 17.38 3.01 25.89
CA VAL A 753 17.04 2.93 27.32
C VAL A 753 17.79 1.80 28.01
N LEU A 754 18.13 2.01 29.29
CA LEU A 754 18.81 1.00 30.09
C LEU A 754 17.82 -0.08 30.53
N VAL A 755 18.03 -1.31 30.09
CA VAL A 755 17.15 -2.44 30.36
C VAL A 755 17.82 -3.51 31.22
N ALA A 756 17.02 -4.17 32.07
CA ALA A 756 17.41 -5.41 32.75
C ALA A 756 16.45 -6.55 32.39
N PHE A 757 17.00 -7.73 32.09
CA PHE A 757 16.22 -8.94 31.82
C PHE A 757 16.07 -9.80 33.08
N MET A 758 15.06 -9.51 33.89
CA MET A 758 14.75 -10.27 35.11
C MET A 758 13.24 -10.23 35.42
N PRO A 759 12.68 -11.25 36.07
CA PRO A 759 11.32 -11.15 36.61
C PRO A 759 11.30 -10.12 37.76
N TRP A 760 10.19 -9.38 37.89
CA TRP A 760 10.02 -8.38 38.95
C TRP A 760 8.62 -8.44 39.55
N GLU A 761 8.45 -9.13 40.68
CA GLU A 761 7.21 -9.17 41.48
C GLU A 761 5.92 -9.46 40.67
N GLY A 762 6.05 -10.13 39.51
CA GLY A 762 4.95 -10.37 38.58
C GLY A 762 4.47 -9.15 37.77
N TYR A 763 5.06 -7.96 37.94
CA TYR A 763 4.68 -6.76 37.16
C TYR A 763 5.07 -6.84 35.69
N ASN A 764 6.05 -7.68 35.36
CA ASN A 764 6.41 -8.02 33.98
C ASN A 764 5.97 -9.43 33.60
N PHE A 765 4.87 -9.94 34.18
CA PHE A 765 4.29 -11.22 33.80
C PHE A 765 3.94 -11.26 32.31
N GLU A 766 4.18 -12.39 31.66
CA GLU A 766 4.12 -12.55 30.20
C GLU A 766 4.94 -11.49 29.45
N ASP A 767 4.24 -10.54 28.83
CA ASP A 767 4.78 -9.47 27.98
C ASP A 767 4.61 -8.08 28.62
N ALA A 768 4.17 -8.01 29.88
CA ALA A 768 4.06 -6.74 30.57
C ALA A 768 5.44 -6.07 30.73
N ILE A 769 5.45 -4.75 30.59
CA ILE A 769 6.66 -3.92 30.71
C ILE A 769 6.56 -3.11 31.99
N LEU A 770 7.64 -3.13 32.77
CA LEU A 770 7.84 -2.26 33.93
C LEU A 770 8.70 -1.07 33.54
N LEU A 771 8.26 0.14 33.88
CA LEU A 771 9.01 1.37 33.61
C LEU A 771 9.41 2.08 34.90
N SER A 772 10.57 2.73 34.88
CA SER A 772 10.98 3.70 35.90
C SER A 772 10.23 5.03 35.73
N GLU A 773 9.88 5.67 36.83
CA GLU A 773 9.27 7.00 36.86
C GLU A 773 10.17 8.05 36.21
N ARG A 774 11.49 7.85 36.22
CA ARG A 774 12.48 8.68 35.51
C ARG A 774 12.10 8.87 34.04
N VAL A 775 11.65 7.81 33.38
CA VAL A 775 11.24 7.82 31.96
C VAL A 775 10.10 8.81 31.70
N VAL A 776 9.20 8.97 32.66
CA VAL A 776 8.06 9.90 32.61
C VAL A 776 8.47 11.32 33.02
N LYS A 777 9.33 11.45 34.05
CA LYS A 777 9.84 12.72 34.56
C LYS A 777 10.70 13.44 33.52
N GLU A 778 11.55 12.72 32.80
CA GLU A 778 12.43 13.23 31.75
C GLU A 778 11.75 13.33 30.37
N ASP A 779 10.43 13.09 30.28
CA ASP A 779 9.63 13.15 29.05
C ASP A 779 10.16 12.25 27.90
N LEU A 780 10.88 11.16 28.20
CA LEU A 780 11.58 10.35 27.20
C LEU A 780 10.65 9.78 26.11
N TYR A 781 9.44 9.35 26.47
CA TYR A 781 8.43 8.81 25.56
C TYR A 781 7.18 9.70 25.47
N THR A 782 7.36 11.00 25.58
CA THR A 782 6.26 11.95 25.41
C THR A 782 6.08 12.27 23.93
N SER A 783 4.85 12.20 23.44
CA SER A 783 4.46 12.48 22.06
C SER A 783 3.48 13.64 22.00
N ILE A 784 3.44 14.34 20.87
CA ILE A 784 2.43 15.37 20.58
C ILE A 784 1.42 14.77 19.62
N HIS A 785 0.14 14.88 19.97
CA HIS A 785 -0.99 14.49 19.14
C HIS A 785 -1.80 15.74 18.80
N ILE A 786 -2.25 15.85 17.55
CA ILE A 786 -3.04 16.99 17.08
C ILE A 786 -4.33 16.45 16.50
N GLU A 787 -5.41 16.71 17.22
CA GLU A 787 -6.76 16.35 16.79
C GLU A 787 -7.41 17.53 16.06
N GLU A 788 -8.21 17.19 15.05
CA GLU A 788 -8.95 18.14 14.24
C GLU A 788 -10.44 17.96 14.55
N TYR A 789 -11.09 19.06 14.92
CA TYR A 789 -12.53 19.10 15.11
C TYR A 789 -13.13 20.14 14.17
N GLU A 790 -14.25 19.81 13.53
CA GLU A 790 -14.90 20.69 12.58
C GLU A 790 -16.37 20.95 12.96
N SER A 791 -16.82 22.16 12.65
CA SER A 791 -18.22 22.57 12.78
C SER A 791 -18.64 23.30 11.52
N GLU A 792 -19.77 22.91 10.95
CA GLU A 792 -20.34 23.50 9.75
C GLU A 792 -21.64 24.22 10.06
N ALA A 793 -21.79 25.42 9.52
CA ALA A 793 -23.02 26.19 9.51
C ALA A 793 -23.75 25.97 8.18
N ARG A 794 -24.88 25.27 8.25
CA ARG A 794 -25.65 24.83 7.08
C ARG A 794 -26.91 25.66 6.86
N GLU A 795 -27.38 25.69 5.62
CA GLU A 795 -28.67 26.24 5.27
C GLU A 795 -29.74 25.15 5.42
N THR A 796 -30.56 25.27 6.46
CA THR A 796 -31.65 24.32 6.73
C THR A 796 -32.98 24.81 6.15
N LYS A 797 -33.98 23.93 6.10
CA LYS A 797 -35.34 24.29 5.66
C LYS A 797 -36.00 25.34 6.56
N LEU A 798 -35.62 25.39 7.84
CA LEU A 798 -36.21 26.30 8.84
C LEU A 798 -35.47 27.63 8.95
N GLY A 799 -34.28 27.72 8.37
CA GLY A 799 -33.40 28.89 8.40
C GLY A 799 -31.92 28.49 8.38
N PRO A 800 -31.01 29.46 8.20
CA PRO A 800 -29.58 29.20 8.30
C PRO A 800 -29.18 28.86 9.74
N GLU A 801 -28.27 27.91 9.91
CA GLU A 801 -27.51 27.79 11.16
C GLU A 801 -26.50 28.93 11.24
N GLU A 802 -26.27 29.44 12.45
CA GLU A 802 -25.39 30.58 12.69
C GLU A 802 -24.30 30.21 13.70
N ILE A 803 -23.06 30.62 13.41
CA ILE A 803 -21.96 30.56 14.37
C ILE A 803 -21.97 31.86 15.17
N THR A 804 -22.21 31.76 16.46
CA THR A 804 -22.38 32.91 17.35
C THR A 804 -21.99 32.58 18.79
N ARG A 805 -21.60 33.62 19.52
CA ARG A 805 -21.35 33.55 20.97
C ARG A 805 -22.65 33.51 21.80
N ASP A 806 -23.78 33.97 21.24
CA ASP A 806 -25.08 34.01 21.95
C ASP A 806 -25.76 32.64 21.94
N ILE A 807 -25.33 31.76 22.84
CA ILE A 807 -25.79 30.38 22.94
C ILE A 807 -26.86 30.27 24.04
N PRO A 808 -28.04 29.65 23.77
CA PRO A 808 -29.10 29.53 24.76
C PRO A 808 -28.71 28.63 25.94
N ASN A 809 -29.09 29.03 27.15
CA ASN A 809 -28.94 28.25 28.39
C ASN A 809 -27.50 27.88 28.76
N VAL A 810 -26.51 28.61 28.24
CA VAL A 810 -25.09 28.47 28.60
C VAL A 810 -24.68 29.62 29.52
N ALA A 811 -23.95 29.30 30.61
CA ALA A 811 -23.46 30.30 31.55
C ALA A 811 -22.24 31.06 30.99
N ASP A 812 -22.05 32.33 31.38
CA ASP A 812 -20.95 33.19 30.89
C ASP A 812 -19.55 32.60 31.10
N ASP A 813 -19.33 31.80 32.16
CA ASP A 813 -18.03 31.16 32.42
C ASP A 813 -17.67 30.13 31.33
N ALA A 814 -18.65 29.41 30.77
CA ALA A 814 -18.44 28.50 29.66
C ALA A 814 -18.13 29.23 28.33
N LEU A 815 -18.45 30.53 28.24
CA LEU A 815 -18.20 31.38 27.07
C LEU A 815 -16.90 32.19 27.20
N ARG A 816 -16.10 31.98 28.25
CA ARG A 816 -14.89 32.79 28.54
C ARG A 816 -13.78 32.63 27.50
N ASN A 817 -13.67 31.43 26.94
CA ASN A 817 -12.64 31.04 25.99
C ASN A 817 -13.04 31.34 24.53
N LEU A 818 -14.26 31.85 24.31
CA LEU A 818 -14.78 32.20 22.98
C LEU A 818 -14.57 33.67 22.66
N ASP A 819 -14.27 33.94 21.39
CA ASP A 819 -14.21 35.28 20.82
C ASP A 819 -15.61 35.87 20.60
N GLU A 820 -15.67 37.09 20.06
CA GLU A 820 -16.93 37.78 19.76
C GLU A 820 -17.81 37.04 18.74
N ARG A 821 -17.22 36.17 17.91
CA ARG A 821 -17.92 35.36 16.91
C ARG A 821 -18.41 34.03 17.49
N GLY A 822 -17.97 33.65 18.69
CA GLY A 822 -18.28 32.37 19.31
C GLY A 822 -17.25 31.28 18.99
N ILE A 823 -16.04 31.63 18.56
CA ILE A 823 -14.96 30.69 18.22
C ILE A 823 -13.88 30.73 19.29
N VAL A 824 -13.32 29.59 19.66
CA VAL A 824 -12.28 29.50 20.70
C VAL A 824 -10.99 30.24 20.32
N TYR A 825 -10.36 30.90 21.30
CA TYR A 825 -9.06 31.55 21.11
C TYR A 825 -7.91 30.53 20.90
N ILE A 826 -7.01 30.85 19.97
CA ILE A 826 -5.72 30.15 19.85
C ILE A 826 -4.91 30.34 21.14
N GLY A 827 -4.36 29.26 21.68
CA GLY A 827 -3.64 29.22 22.95
C GLY A 827 -4.52 28.93 24.17
N ALA A 828 -5.84 28.84 24.01
CA ALA A 828 -6.73 28.44 25.11
C ALA A 828 -6.49 26.97 25.49
N GLU A 829 -6.37 26.72 26.80
CA GLU A 829 -6.44 25.38 27.36
C GLU A 829 -7.91 24.97 27.49
N VAL A 830 -8.27 23.86 26.86
CA VAL A 830 -9.64 23.34 26.81
C VAL A 830 -9.70 21.94 27.39
N GLN A 831 -10.81 21.66 28.07
CA GLN A 831 -11.13 20.38 28.68
C GLN A 831 -12.42 19.83 28.10
N GLN A 832 -12.69 18.55 28.37
CA GLN A 832 -13.93 17.89 28.00
C GLN A 832 -15.17 18.74 28.31
N GLY A 833 -16.04 18.92 27.30
CA GLY A 833 -17.30 19.65 27.42
C GLY A 833 -17.20 21.16 27.15
N ASP A 834 -15.99 21.73 27.12
CA ASP A 834 -15.77 23.12 26.74
C ASP A 834 -16.22 23.35 25.29
N ILE A 835 -16.76 24.54 25.03
CA ILE A 835 -17.26 24.92 23.70
C ILE A 835 -16.07 25.38 22.85
N LEU A 836 -15.92 24.79 21.67
CA LEU A 836 -14.92 25.17 20.67
C LEU A 836 -15.50 26.16 19.65
N VAL A 837 -16.71 25.88 19.18
CA VAL A 837 -17.43 26.73 18.22
C VAL A 837 -18.89 26.79 18.64
N GLY A 838 -19.34 27.96 19.05
CA GLY A 838 -20.73 28.27 19.35
C GLY A 838 -21.56 28.21 18.08
N LYS A 839 -22.54 27.32 18.03
CA LYS A 839 -23.44 27.16 16.88
C LYS A 839 -24.87 27.03 17.34
N ILE A 840 -25.78 27.72 16.66
CA ILE A 840 -27.21 27.64 16.90
C ILE A 840 -27.94 27.16 15.64
N THR A 841 -28.93 26.29 15.82
CA THR A 841 -29.79 25.80 14.74
C THR A 841 -31.23 26.28 14.97
N PRO A 842 -31.91 26.84 13.97
CA PRO A 842 -33.34 27.16 14.06
C PRO A 842 -34.17 25.91 14.36
N LYS A 843 -35.00 25.98 15.41
CA LYS A 843 -35.91 24.90 15.82
C LYS A 843 -37.33 25.29 15.42
N GLY A 844 -38.04 24.38 14.75
CA GLY A 844 -39.46 24.54 14.47
C GLY A 844 -40.27 24.53 15.75
N GLU A 845 -41.50 25.05 15.71
CA GLU A 845 -42.39 25.00 16.87
C GLU A 845 -42.75 23.53 17.17
N THR A 846 -42.11 22.94 18.17
CA THR A 846 -42.37 21.57 18.61
C THR A 846 -43.67 21.52 19.42
N GLU A 847 -44.47 20.47 19.22
CA GLU A 847 -45.55 20.12 20.14
C GLU A 847 -44.94 19.71 21.48
N LEU A 848 -44.88 20.67 22.41
CA LEU A 848 -44.40 20.46 23.77
C LEU A 848 -45.28 19.44 24.48
N SER A 849 -44.67 18.57 25.29
CA SER A 849 -45.44 17.65 26.15
C SER A 849 -46.29 18.44 27.16
N ALA A 850 -47.28 17.80 27.77
CA ALA A 850 -48.11 18.46 28.79
C ALA A 850 -47.27 19.00 29.96
N GLU A 851 -46.22 18.27 30.33
CA GLU A 851 -45.24 18.60 31.37
C GLU A 851 -44.37 19.79 30.96
N GLU A 852 -43.83 19.81 29.74
CA GLU A 852 -43.03 20.94 29.24
C GLU A 852 -43.88 22.21 29.11
N ARG A 853 -45.14 22.08 28.67
CA ARG A 853 -46.10 23.19 28.64
C ARG A 853 -46.37 23.75 30.03
N LEU A 854 -46.48 22.87 31.03
CA LEU A 854 -46.66 23.25 32.43
C LEU A 854 -45.40 23.92 32.99
N LEU A 855 -44.22 23.34 32.79
CA LEU A 855 -42.93 23.93 33.21
C LEU A 855 -42.74 25.32 32.62
N ARG A 856 -43.01 25.47 31.32
CA ARG A 856 -42.94 26.75 30.63
C ARG A 856 -43.93 27.78 31.19
N ALA A 857 -45.14 27.35 31.55
CA ALA A 857 -46.13 28.20 32.19
C ALA A 857 -45.71 28.63 33.62
N ILE A 858 -45.01 27.77 34.36
CA ILE A 858 -44.50 28.04 35.71
C ILE A 858 -43.31 29.02 35.67
N PHE A 859 -42.32 28.77 34.83
CA PHE A 859 -41.07 29.54 34.79
C PHE A 859 -41.14 30.79 33.89
N GLY A 860 -42.20 30.93 33.08
CA GLY A 860 -42.39 32.07 32.19
C GLY A 860 -41.32 32.18 31.10
N GLU A 861 -40.61 31.09 30.81
CA GLU A 861 -39.58 31.04 29.79
C GLU A 861 -40.19 31.21 28.39
N LYS A 862 -39.69 32.19 27.64
CA LYS A 862 -40.04 32.33 26.23
C LYS A 862 -39.46 31.15 25.47
N ALA A 863 -40.23 30.53 24.56
CA ALA A 863 -39.65 29.60 23.60
C ALA A 863 -38.59 30.36 22.82
N ARG A 864 -37.35 29.90 22.90
CA ARG A 864 -36.31 30.35 22.00
C ARG A 864 -36.48 29.55 20.72
N GLU A 865 -36.46 30.24 19.58
CA GLU A 865 -36.63 29.66 18.24
C GLU A 865 -35.38 28.91 17.76
N VAL A 866 -34.38 28.74 18.63
CA VAL A 866 -33.07 28.17 18.30
C VAL A 866 -32.60 27.18 19.36
N ARG A 867 -31.88 26.14 18.94
CA ARG A 867 -31.23 25.14 19.80
C ARG A 867 -29.71 25.29 19.77
N ASP A 868 -29.04 24.92 20.86
CA ASP A 868 -27.58 24.78 20.92
C ASP A 868 -27.16 23.55 20.08
N SER A 869 -26.35 23.79 19.06
CA SER A 869 -25.71 22.77 18.22
C SER A 869 -24.20 22.98 18.16
N SER A 870 -23.64 23.59 19.21
CA SER A 870 -22.24 23.97 19.32
C SER A 870 -21.30 22.76 19.32
N LEU A 871 -20.13 22.95 18.72
CA LEU A 871 -19.05 21.99 18.78
C LEU A 871 -18.39 22.05 20.16
N ARG A 872 -18.33 20.90 20.84
CA ARG A 872 -17.72 20.75 22.17
C ARG A 872 -16.53 19.80 22.12
N VAL A 873 -15.58 19.97 23.03
CA VAL A 873 -14.47 19.03 23.21
C VAL A 873 -15.04 17.65 23.59
N PRO A 874 -14.71 16.58 22.84
CA PRO A 874 -15.22 15.24 23.14
C PRO A 874 -14.79 14.71 24.51
N HIS A 875 -15.45 13.63 24.92
CA HIS A 875 -15.17 12.97 26.19
C HIS A 875 -13.76 12.39 26.23
N GLY A 876 -13.01 12.70 27.30
CA GLY A 876 -11.63 12.24 27.50
C GLY A 876 -10.56 13.06 26.78
N GLU A 877 -10.94 14.02 25.93
CA GLU A 877 -9.99 14.86 25.19
C GLU A 877 -9.69 16.15 25.97
N ARG A 878 -8.45 16.63 25.87
CA ARG A 878 -7.98 17.87 26.51
C ARG A 878 -6.73 18.37 25.79
N GLY A 879 -6.50 19.68 25.79
CA GLY A 879 -5.27 20.20 25.23
C GLY A 879 -5.28 21.70 25.03
N ILE A 880 -4.36 22.15 24.19
CA ILE A 880 -4.21 23.55 23.84
C ILE A 880 -4.68 23.72 22.41
N VAL A 881 -5.52 24.71 22.16
CA VAL A 881 -5.89 25.10 20.79
C VAL A 881 -4.66 25.69 20.10
N VAL A 882 -4.16 25.03 19.05
CA VAL A 882 -2.94 25.46 18.34
C VAL A 882 -3.22 26.23 17.06
N ASP A 883 -4.36 25.95 16.42
CA ASP A 883 -4.75 26.60 15.18
C ASP A 883 -6.28 26.58 15.03
N VAL A 884 -6.80 27.60 14.34
CA VAL A 884 -8.23 27.72 14.02
C VAL A 884 -8.35 28.22 12.59
N LYS A 885 -9.01 27.43 11.74
CA LYS A 885 -9.24 27.75 10.33
C LYS A 885 -10.72 28.01 10.11
N VAL A 886 -11.03 29.13 9.48
CA VAL A 886 -12.40 29.52 9.13
C VAL A 886 -12.51 29.60 7.62
N PHE A 887 -13.42 28.83 7.04
CA PHE A 887 -13.72 28.80 5.62
C PHE A 887 -15.10 29.40 5.40
N SER A 888 -15.22 30.34 4.48
CA SER A 888 -16.51 30.98 4.19
C SER A 888 -16.78 31.09 2.71
N ARG A 889 -18.06 30.96 2.35
CA ARG A 889 -18.51 31.16 0.96
C ARG A 889 -18.26 32.61 0.50
N GLU A 890 -18.30 33.57 1.43
CA GLU A 890 -17.98 34.97 1.17
C GLU A 890 -16.52 35.18 0.75
N ASN A 891 -15.59 34.43 1.35
CA ASN A 891 -14.16 34.45 1.02
C ASN A 891 -13.81 33.67 -0.26
N LYS A 892 -14.81 33.12 -0.96
CA LYS A 892 -14.68 32.28 -2.16
C LYS A 892 -13.95 30.95 -1.90
N ASP A 893 -14.05 30.42 -0.68
CA ASP A 893 -13.59 29.07 -0.39
C ASP A 893 -14.57 28.03 -0.99
N GLU A 894 -14.05 26.89 -1.45
CA GLU A 894 -14.86 25.80 -2.01
C GLU A 894 -15.52 24.99 -0.89
N LEU A 895 -16.75 25.36 -0.52
CA LEU A 895 -17.55 24.64 0.48
C LEU A 895 -18.60 23.73 -0.18
N GLY A 896 -19.00 22.68 0.54
CA GLY A 896 -20.07 21.78 0.12
C GLY A 896 -21.40 22.51 -0.17
N PRO A 897 -22.29 21.93 -0.98
CA PRO A 897 -23.60 22.53 -1.26
C PRO A 897 -24.40 22.67 0.05
N GLY A 898 -24.92 23.87 0.31
CA GLY A 898 -25.70 24.17 1.52
C GLY A 898 -24.86 24.52 2.76
N ILE A 899 -23.52 24.55 2.67
CA ILE A 899 -22.65 25.04 3.75
C ILE A 899 -22.31 26.51 3.48
N ASN A 900 -22.53 27.37 4.47
CA ASN A 900 -22.25 28.80 4.41
C ASN A 900 -20.88 29.13 5.00
N GLU A 901 -20.59 28.56 6.16
CA GLU A 901 -19.35 28.72 6.90
C GLU A 901 -18.93 27.39 7.53
N MET A 902 -17.62 27.13 7.60
CA MET A 902 -17.03 25.97 8.25
C MET A 902 -15.86 26.45 9.12
N VAL A 903 -15.81 25.99 10.37
CA VAL A 903 -14.74 26.30 11.31
C VAL A 903 -14.07 25.00 11.74
N ARG A 904 -12.75 24.95 11.61
CA ARG A 904 -11.92 23.86 12.11
C ARG A 904 -11.03 24.34 13.24
N VAL A 905 -10.97 23.53 14.29
CA VAL A 905 -10.18 23.79 15.49
C VAL A 905 -9.21 22.64 15.68
N TYR A 906 -7.93 22.98 15.80
CA TYR A 906 -6.85 22.03 16.03
C TYR A 906 -6.44 22.07 17.50
N ILE A 907 -6.53 20.92 18.18
CA ILE A 907 -6.16 20.79 19.58
C ILE A 907 -4.91 19.92 19.67
N ALA A 908 -3.83 20.49 20.19
CA ALA A 908 -2.61 19.75 20.47
C ALA A 908 -2.59 19.23 21.91
N GLN A 909 -2.20 17.98 22.05
CA GLN A 909 -2.12 17.26 23.31
C GLN A 909 -0.71 16.72 23.52
N LYS A 910 -0.13 17.01 24.68
CA LYS A 910 1.13 16.42 25.11
C LYS A 910 0.83 15.12 25.88
N ARG A 911 1.01 13.98 25.22
CA ARG A 911 0.71 12.66 25.78
C ARG A 911 1.99 12.00 26.31
N LYS A 912 2.10 11.93 27.64
CA LYS A 912 3.17 11.16 28.30
C LYS A 912 2.96 9.66 28.12
N ILE A 913 3.95 8.85 28.48
CA ILE A 913 3.78 7.39 28.55
C ILE A 913 2.99 7.04 29.81
N SER A 914 1.99 6.18 29.67
CA SER A 914 1.07 5.80 30.73
C SER A 914 0.96 4.28 30.86
N ALA A 915 0.49 3.79 32.02
CA ALA A 915 0.14 2.39 32.16
C ALA A 915 -1.03 2.04 31.23
N GLY A 916 -0.89 0.95 30.46
CA GLY A 916 -1.80 0.57 29.38
C GLY A 916 -1.29 0.92 27.98
N ASP A 917 -0.29 1.82 27.85
CA ASP A 917 0.32 2.11 26.56
C ASP A 917 1.13 0.92 26.05
N LYS A 918 1.14 0.74 24.73
CA LYS A 918 1.89 -0.33 24.08
C LYS A 918 3.28 0.15 23.64
N MET A 919 4.30 -0.60 24.04
CA MET A 919 5.68 -0.41 23.60
C MET A 919 6.19 -1.66 22.87
N ALA A 920 7.22 -1.47 22.06
CA ALA A 920 7.90 -2.59 21.40
C ALA A 920 9.37 -2.28 21.10
N GLY A 921 10.19 -3.32 21.00
CA GLY A 921 11.49 -3.23 20.35
C GLY A 921 11.42 -3.55 18.87
N ARG A 922 12.57 -3.50 18.19
CA ARG A 922 12.69 -3.85 16.75
C ARG A 922 12.60 -5.35 16.47
N HIS A 923 12.70 -6.18 17.50
CA HIS A 923 12.80 -7.64 17.43
C HIS A 923 11.46 -8.36 17.64
N GLY A 924 10.33 -7.70 17.39
CA GLY A 924 9.01 -8.29 17.58
C GLY A 924 8.60 -8.54 19.04
N ASN A 925 9.38 -8.02 20.00
CA ASN A 925 9.07 -8.00 21.42
C ASN A 925 8.12 -6.83 21.69
N LYS A 926 6.85 -7.14 21.98
CA LYS A 926 5.80 -6.16 22.26
C LYS A 926 5.31 -6.36 23.69
N GLY A 927 4.93 -5.27 24.33
CA GLY A 927 4.42 -5.31 25.69
C GLY A 927 3.57 -4.11 26.02
N VAL A 928 2.70 -4.28 27.01
CA VAL A 928 1.90 -3.20 27.58
C VAL A 928 2.58 -2.74 28.86
N VAL A 929 2.69 -1.42 29.05
CA VAL A 929 3.21 -0.86 30.31
C VAL A 929 2.24 -1.23 31.43
N ALA A 930 2.65 -2.12 32.32
CA ALA A 930 1.78 -2.56 33.42
C ALA A 930 1.87 -1.61 34.60
N ARG A 931 3.07 -1.12 34.92
CA ARG A 931 3.30 -0.22 36.04
C ARG A 931 4.49 0.70 35.80
N ILE A 932 4.37 1.91 36.31
CA ILE A 932 5.45 2.89 36.41
C ILE A 932 5.86 2.93 37.90
N MET A 933 7.12 2.60 38.17
CA MET A 933 7.68 2.45 39.51
C MET A 933 8.54 3.65 39.89
N PRO A 934 8.52 4.11 41.15
CA PRO A 934 9.47 5.11 41.63
C PRO A 934 10.91 4.68 41.33
N SER A 935 11.77 5.63 40.98
CA SER A 935 13.15 5.30 40.56
C SER A 935 13.99 4.68 41.67
N GLU A 936 13.66 4.97 42.93
CA GLU A 936 14.26 4.37 44.12
C GLU A 936 13.89 2.90 44.32
N ASP A 937 12.74 2.46 43.79
CA ASP A 937 12.26 1.07 43.88
C ASP A 937 12.83 0.19 42.76
N MET A 938 13.42 0.80 41.73
CA MET A 938 13.94 0.07 40.57
C MET A 938 15.26 -0.64 40.92
N PRO A 939 15.54 -1.79 40.29
CA PRO A 939 16.89 -2.35 40.30
C PRO A 939 17.91 -1.30 39.87
N TYR A 940 19.05 -1.26 40.55
CA TYR A 940 20.12 -0.34 40.19
C TYR A 940 21.47 -1.03 40.07
N LEU A 941 22.30 -0.47 39.21
CA LEU A 941 23.67 -0.89 38.94
C LEU A 941 24.57 -0.59 40.15
N PRO A 942 25.75 -1.22 40.27
CA PRO A 942 26.68 -0.97 41.37
C PRO A 942 27.14 0.49 41.55
N ASP A 943 27.02 1.31 40.50
CA ASP A 943 27.32 2.74 40.51
C ASP A 943 26.16 3.62 41.02
N GLY A 944 25.01 3.01 41.35
CA GLY A 944 23.80 3.70 41.81
C GLY A 944 22.82 4.05 40.69
N THR A 945 23.14 3.75 39.43
CA THR A 945 22.25 4.09 38.30
C THR A 945 21.05 3.14 38.24
N PRO A 946 19.80 3.62 38.40
CA PRO A 946 18.62 2.78 38.28
C PRO A 946 18.36 2.39 36.82
N VAL A 947 17.80 1.20 36.60
CA VAL A 947 17.38 0.75 35.27
C VAL A 947 16.10 1.47 34.83
N ASP A 948 15.96 1.75 33.53
CA ASP A 948 14.80 2.45 33.00
C ASP A 948 13.63 1.49 32.74
N ILE A 949 13.94 0.28 32.28
CA ILE A 949 12.96 -0.75 31.91
C ILE A 949 13.37 -2.11 32.48
N VAL A 950 12.41 -2.87 32.98
CA VAL A 950 12.62 -4.29 33.31
C VAL A 950 11.78 -5.16 32.38
N LEU A 951 12.44 -6.04 31.62
CA LEU A 951 11.82 -6.98 30.69
C LEU A 951 11.88 -8.40 31.23
N ASN A 952 10.88 -9.21 30.89
CA ASN A 952 10.82 -10.60 31.31
C ASN A 952 11.74 -11.48 30.45
N PRO A 953 12.72 -12.18 31.04
CA PRO A 953 13.64 -13.04 30.29
C PRO A 953 12.95 -14.25 29.66
N LEU A 954 11.84 -14.74 30.22
CA LEU A 954 11.13 -15.92 29.72
C LEU A 954 10.50 -15.68 28.32
N GLY A 955 10.26 -14.41 28.00
CA GLY A 955 9.72 -14.00 26.72
C GLY A 955 10.70 -14.10 25.55
N VAL A 956 12.00 -14.28 25.80
CA VAL A 956 13.03 -14.34 24.74
C VAL A 956 13.16 -15.73 24.12
N PRO A 957 13.38 -16.83 24.89
CA PRO A 957 13.56 -18.16 24.30
C PRO A 957 12.30 -18.70 23.64
N SER A 958 11.12 -18.44 24.22
CA SER A 958 9.82 -18.87 23.67
C SER A 958 9.50 -18.24 22.31
N ARG A 959 10.09 -17.07 22.04
CA ARG A 959 9.87 -16.29 20.82
C ARG A 959 11.01 -16.35 19.82
N MET A 960 12.15 -16.93 20.22
CA MET A 960 13.35 -17.08 19.39
C MET A 960 13.81 -15.76 18.76
N ASN A 961 13.75 -14.66 19.51
CA ASN A 961 14.20 -13.33 19.09
C ASN A 961 15.43 -12.89 19.90
N LEU A 962 16.53 -13.60 19.70
CA LEU A 962 17.79 -13.39 20.43
C LEU A 962 18.49 -12.09 20.03
N GLY A 963 18.13 -11.50 18.89
CA GLY A 963 18.69 -10.24 18.42
C GLY A 963 18.58 -9.13 19.46
N GLN A 964 17.50 -9.09 20.25
CA GLN A 964 17.29 -8.07 21.29
C GLN A 964 18.35 -8.12 22.42
N VAL A 965 18.85 -9.32 22.74
CA VAL A 965 19.88 -9.51 23.78
C VAL A 965 21.24 -9.05 23.24
N LEU A 966 21.52 -9.38 21.97
CA LEU A 966 22.74 -8.93 21.29
C LEU A 966 22.76 -7.41 21.11
N GLU A 967 21.60 -6.82 20.77
CA GLU A 967 21.41 -5.37 20.74
C GLU A 967 21.71 -4.76 22.12
N THR A 968 21.18 -5.36 23.19
CA THR A 968 21.40 -4.90 24.57
C THR A 968 22.87 -4.83 24.94
N HIS A 969 23.64 -5.89 24.66
CA HIS A 969 25.07 -5.94 24.94
C HIS A 969 25.85 -4.90 24.13
N LEU A 970 25.62 -4.84 22.83
CA LEU A 970 26.35 -3.92 21.95
C LEU A 970 25.94 -2.46 22.17
N GLY A 971 24.70 -2.21 22.57
CA GLY A 971 24.22 -0.89 22.99
C GLY A 971 24.90 -0.42 24.27
N TRP A 972 25.19 -1.33 25.21
CA TRP A 972 25.95 -0.98 26.41
C TRP A 972 27.39 -0.57 26.08
N VAL A 973 28.06 -1.30 25.18
CA VAL A 973 29.38 -0.95 24.65
C VAL A 973 29.33 0.43 23.97
N ALA A 974 28.35 0.64 23.08
CA ALA A 974 28.18 1.88 22.33
C ALA A 974 28.03 3.09 23.25
N ALA A 975 27.18 2.98 24.28
CA ALA A 975 26.99 4.04 25.27
C ALA A 975 28.25 4.32 26.10
N THR A 976 28.93 3.25 26.55
CA THR A 976 30.14 3.37 27.40
C THR A 976 31.30 4.03 26.65
N LEU A 977 31.45 3.72 25.37
CA LEU A 977 32.50 4.27 24.51
C LEU A 977 32.10 5.60 23.84
N GLY A 978 30.83 6.02 23.92
CA GLY A 978 30.33 7.21 23.26
C GLY A 978 30.34 7.10 21.72
N ILE A 979 30.13 5.90 21.18
CA ILE A 979 30.15 5.62 19.74
C ILE A 979 28.79 5.13 19.24
N LYS A 980 28.47 5.38 17.97
CA LYS A 980 27.35 4.73 17.27
C LYS A 980 27.86 3.58 16.42
N ILE A 981 27.14 2.47 16.43
CA ILE A 981 27.53 1.22 15.78
C ILE A 981 26.53 0.89 14.66
N ALA A 982 27.03 0.30 13.58
CA ALA A 982 26.22 -0.30 12.52
C ALA A 982 26.50 -1.81 12.43
N THR A 983 25.44 -2.59 12.53
CA THR A 983 25.40 -4.05 12.38
C THR A 983 24.49 -4.35 11.18
N PRO A 984 25.03 -4.39 9.94
CA PRO A 984 24.22 -4.66 8.76
C PRO A 984 23.58 -6.05 8.80
N VAL A 985 22.37 -6.16 8.28
CA VAL A 985 21.58 -7.39 8.23
C VAL A 985 22.32 -8.50 7.49
N PHE A 986 22.44 -9.68 8.12
CA PHE A 986 23.19 -10.86 7.63
C PHE A 986 24.70 -10.65 7.43
N ASP A 987 25.25 -9.50 7.81
CA ASP A 987 26.69 -9.20 7.81
C ASP A 987 27.10 -8.51 9.12
N GLY A 988 26.42 -8.87 10.21
CA GLY A 988 26.58 -8.25 11.51
C GLY A 988 27.85 -8.66 12.26
N ALA A 989 28.02 -8.03 13.44
CA ALA A 989 29.06 -8.35 14.39
C ALA A 989 28.86 -9.78 14.93
N PRO A 990 29.82 -10.71 14.71
CA PRO A 990 29.71 -12.04 15.26
C PRO A 990 29.89 -12.01 16.79
N MET A 991 29.34 -13.00 17.50
CA MET A 991 29.37 -13.06 18.97
C MET A 991 30.77 -12.87 19.57
N ALA A 992 31.80 -13.48 18.97
CA ALA A 992 33.18 -13.34 19.43
C ALA A 992 33.71 -11.89 19.35
N THR A 993 33.17 -11.07 18.46
CA THR A 993 33.51 -9.63 18.37
C THR A 993 32.76 -8.85 19.44
N ILE A 994 31.49 -9.17 19.71
CA ILE A 994 30.70 -8.53 20.77
C ILE A 994 31.39 -8.73 22.13
N VAL A 995 31.83 -9.95 22.43
CA VAL A 995 32.58 -10.25 23.67
C VAL A 995 33.86 -9.43 23.78
N LYS A 996 34.65 -9.32 22.70
CA LYS A 996 35.87 -8.51 22.69
C LYS A 996 35.59 -7.03 22.90
N GLU A 997 34.51 -6.51 22.34
CA GLU A 997 34.14 -5.11 22.50
C GLU A 997 33.58 -4.82 23.90
N LEU A 998 32.89 -5.78 24.54
CA LEU A 998 32.55 -5.72 25.97
C LEU A 998 33.82 -5.62 26.83
N GLU A 999 34.79 -6.52 26.62
CA GLU A 999 36.06 -6.50 27.36
C GLU A 999 36.83 -5.19 27.15
N LYS A 1000 36.86 -4.67 25.92
CA LYS A 1000 37.51 -3.41 25.56
C LYS A 1000 36.84 -2.19 26.18
N ALA A 1001 35.52 -2.23 26.38
CA ALA A 1001 34.77 -1.21 27.09
C ALA A 1001 34.90 -1.33 28.63
N GLY A 1002 35.62 -2.34 29.14
CA GLY A 1002 35.72 -2.61 30.58
C GLY A 1002 34.46 -3.21 31.19
N LEU A 1003 33.57 -3.77 30.36
CA LEU A 1003 32.33 -4.42 30.77
C LEU A 1003 32.52 -5.94 30.91
N PRO A 1004 31.65 -6.63 31.66
CA PRO A 1004 31.69 -8.09 31.77
C PRO A 1004 31.53 -8.78 30.42
N ALA A 1005 32.35 -9.81 30.17
CA ALA A 1005 32.36 -10.55 28.90
C ALA A 1005 31.03 -11.26 28.58
N ASP A 1006 30.24 -11.60 29.59
CA ASP A 1006 28.93 -12.23 29.48
C ASP A 1006 27.77 -11.21 29.41
N GLY A 1007 28.06 -9.91 29.53
CA GLY A 1007 27.06 -8.84 29.52
C GLY A 1007 26.17 -8.79 30.77
N LYS A 1008 26.60 -9.42 31.87
CA LYS A 1008 25.80 -9.50 33.10
C LYS A 1008 26.45 -8.78 34.27
N VAL A 1009 25.62 -8.14 35.10
CA VAL A 1009 26.05 -7.47 36.34
C VAL A 1009 25.11 -7.85 37.47
N ARG A 1010 25.67 -7.96 38.68
CA ARG A 1010 24.88 -8.15 39.90
C ARG A 1010 24.20 -6.84 40.27
N LEU A 1011 22.89 -6.80 40.13
CA LEU A 1011 22.05 -5.65 40.48
C LEU A 1011 21.74 -5.65 41.98
N ARG A 1012 21.29 -4.50 42.46
CA ARG A 1012 20.73 -4.33 43.82
C ARG A 1012 19.26 -4.01 43.73
N ASP A 1013 18.49 -4.56 44.66
CA ASP A 1013 17.07 -4.24 44.83
C ASP A 1013 16.96 -2.82 45.39
N GLY A 1014 16.23 -1.95 44.71
CA GLY A 1014 15.96 -0.58 45.13
C GLY A 1014 15.22 -0.49 46.48
N ARG A 1015 14.38 -1.48 46.78
CA ARG A 1015 13.53 -1.47 47.98
C ARG A 1015 14.26 -1.90 49.25
N THR A 1016 15.04 -2.96 49.15
CA THR A 1016 15.74 -3.58 50.28
C THR A 1016 17.19 -3.14 50.38
N GLY A 1017 17.81 -2.76 49.25
CA GLY A 1017 19.23 -2.50 49.13
C GLY A 1017 20.10 -3.75 49.02
N GLU A 1018 19.50 -4.94 49.08
CA GLU A 1018 20.21 -6.22 48.99
C GLU A 1018 20.61 -6.52 47.54
N GLU A 1019 21.67 -7.30 47.36
CA GLU A 1019 22.10 -7.76 46.03
C GLU A 1019 21.27 -8.94 45.58
N PHE A 1020 20.95 -9.01 44.29
CA PHE A 1020 20.31 -10.20 43.70
C PHE A 1020 21.27 -11.40 43.72
N ASP A 1021 20.70 -12.60 43.89
CA ASP A 1021 21.46 -13.85 43.98
C ASP A 1021 22.32 -14.12 42.74
N GLU A 1022 21.75 -13.88 41.56
CA GLU A 1022 22.33 -14.15 40.25
C GLU A 1022 22.59 -12.85 39.46
N PRO A 1023 23.65 -12.77 38.64
CA PRO A 1023 23.90 -11.63 37.79
C PRO A 1023 22.88 -11.57 36.64
N VAL A 1024 22.42 -10.36 36.35
CA VAL A 1024 21.34 -10.08 35.39
C VAL A 1024 21.94 -9.45 34.13
N THR A 1025 21.39 -9.81 32.96
CA THR A 1025 21.76 -9.15 31.71
C THR A 1025 21.23 -7.71 31.72
N VAL A 1026 22.14 -6.77 31.56
CA VAL A 1026 21.86 -5.32 31.55
C VAL A 1026 22.49 -4.71 30.31
N GLY A 1027 21.91 -3.63 29.79
CA GLY A 1027 22.50 -2.86 28.71
C GLY A 1027 21.51 -1.89 28.09
N LEU A 1028 21.87 -1.30 26.95
CA LEU A 1028 20.97 -0.37 26.25
C LEU A 1028 20.30 -1.04 25.06
N ILE A 1029 18.98 -0.91 24.99
CA ILE A 1029 18.15 -1.39 23.88
C ILE A 1029 17.36 -0.22 23.29
N TYR A 1030 17.08 -0.26 21.99
CA TYR A 1030 16.25 0.73 21.33
C TYR A 1030 14.77 0.34 21.38
N MET A 1031 13.98 1.11 22.12
CA MET A 1031 12.56 0.84 22.37
C MET A 1031 11.68 1.94 21.77
N LEU A 1032 10.50 1.53 21.31
CA LEU A 1032 9.54 2.33 20.57
C LEU A 1032 8.24 2.48 21.39
N LYS A 1033 7.64 3.68 21.35
CA LYS A 1033 6.25 3.91 21.76
C LYS A 1033 5.35 3.75 20.54
N LEU A 1034 4.38 2.84 20.59
CA LEU A 1034 3.48 2.60 19.46
C LEU A 1034 2.24 3.50 19.54
N ALA A 1035 1.57 3.73 18.40
CA ALA A 1035 0.32 4.50 18.27
C ALA A 1035 -0.92 3.79 18.89
N HIS A 1036 -0.69 2.89 19.84
CA HIS A 1036 -1.70 2.16 20.58
C HIS A 1036 -1.68 2.64 22.02
N LEU A 1037 -2.28 3.82 22.23
CA LEU A 1037 -2.33 4.49 23.52
C LEU A 1037 -3.59 4.10 24.28
N VAL A 1038 -3.49 4.06 25.61
CA VAL A 1038 -4.63 3.70 26.47
C VAL A 1038 -5.73 4.75 26.41
N GLU A 1039 -5.36 6.03 26.31
CA GLU A 1039 -6.32 7.16 26.23
C GLU A 1039 -7.22 7.05 24.99
N ASP A 1040 -6.70 6.54 23.88
CA ASP A 1040 -7.49 6.31 22.66
C ASP A 1040 -8.41 5.10 22.79
N LYS A 1041 -7.97 4.07 23.52
CA LYS A 1041 -8.65 2.77 23.61
C LYS A 1041 -9.64 2.65 24.76
N ILE A 1042 -9.51 3.47 25.79
CA ILE A 1042 -10.47 3.49 26.90
C ILE A 1042 -11.81 4.01 26.38
N HIS A 1043 -12.86 3.24 26.63
CA HIS A 1043 -14.22 3.59 26.27
C HIS A 1043 -15.19 2.98 27.28
N ALA A 1044 -16.13 3.79 27.74
CA ALA A 1044 -17.19 3.38 28.65
C ALA A 1044 -18.48 4.07 28.24
N ARG A 1045 -19.59 3.34 28.35
CA ARG A 1045 -20.94 3.83 28.06
C ARG A 1045 -21.87 3.34 29.15
N SER A 1046 -22.66 4.27 29.70
CA SER A 1046 -23.83 3.95 30.52
C SER A 1046 -25.08 3.92 29.63
N THR A 1047 -25.50 5.08 29.14
CA THR A 1047 -26.54 5.30 28.13
C THR A 1047 -25.95 6.09 26.96
N GLY A 1048 -26.67 6.21 25.85
CA GLY A 1048 -26.16 6.91 24.67
C GLY A 1048 -27.09 6.78 23.48
N PRO A 1049 -26.66 7.15 22.28
CA PRO A 1049 -27.50 7.09 21.09
C PRO A 1049 -27.79 5.63 20.67
N TYR A 1050 -28.92 5.46 20.00
CA TYR A 1050 -29.46 4.20 19.53
C TYR A 1050 -29.74 4.27 18.02
N SER A 1051 -29.59 3.15 17.33
CA SER A 1051 -29.95 2.98 15.93
C SER A 1051 -31.44 3.25 15.72
N LEU A 1052 -31.79 4.00 14.67
CA LEU A 1052 -33.19 4.28 14.34
C LEU A 1052 -33.95 3.00 13.98
N VAL A 1053 -33.31 2.10 13.22
CA VAL A 1053 -33.95 0.89 12.68
C VAL A 1053 -34.03 -0.19 13.75
N THR A 1054 -32.89 -0.56 14.35
CA THR A 1054 -32.82 -1.71 15.25
C THR A 1054 -33.06 -1.36 16.71
N GLN A 1055 -33.11 -0.06 17.06
CA GLN A 1055 -33.18 0.43 18.44
C GLN A 1055 -32.06 -0.04 19.37
N GLN A 1056 -31.00 -0.64 18.81
CA GLN A 1056 -29.82 -1.08 19.55
C GLN A 1056 -28.85 0.09 19.77
N PRO A 1057 -28.02 0.05 20.83
CA PRO A 1057 -26.89 0.96 21.00
C PRO A 1057 -26.07 1.09 19.71
N LEU A 1058 -25.72 2.33 19.32
CA LEU A 1058 -24.78 2.54 18.20
C LEU A 1058 -23.43 1.87 18.49
N GLY A 1059 -22.63 1.65 17.43
CA GLY A 1059 -21.31 1.04 17.54
C GLY A 1059 -20.18 2.09 17.57
N GLY A 1060 -19.12 1.81 18.33
CA GLY A 1060 -17.86 2.56 18.27
C GLY A 1060 -17.77 3.79 19.19
N LYS A 1061 -16.53 4.13 19.59
CA LYS A 1061 -16.23 5.21 20.55
C LYS A 1061 -16.70 6.59 20.07
N ALA A 1062 -16.51 6.89 18.78
CA ALA A 1062 -16.83 8.20 18.20
C ALA A 1062 -18.32 8.57 18.32
N GLN A 1063 -19.20 7.57 18.26
CA GLN A 1063 -20.65 7.74 18.41
C GLN A 1063 -21.14 7.47 19.84
N PHE A 1064 -20.22 7.38 20.81
CA PHE A 1064 -20.53 6.96 22.17
C PHE A 1064 -21.30 5.62 22.22
N GLY A 1065 -20.87 4.68 21.37
CA GLY A 1065 -21.51 3.40 21.12
C GLY A 1065 -21.34 2.36 22.24
N GLY A 1066 -22.19 1.34 22.25
CA GLY A 1066 -22.08 0.20 23.17
C GLY A 1066 -21.06 -0.84 22.72
N GLN A 1067 -20.67 -1.74 23.63
CA GLN A 1067 -19.91 -2.93 23.24
C GLN A 1067 -20.85 -3.97 22.63
N ARG A 1068 -20.37 -4.69 21.62
CA ARG A 1068 -21.12 -5.77 20.99
C ARG A 1068 -21.01 -7.02 21.84
N PHE A 1069 -22.13 -7.49 22.37
CA PHE A 1069 -22.26 -8.80 22.98
C PHE A 1069 -22.65 -9.81 21.90
N GLY A 1070 -21.71 -10.65 21.47
CA GLY A 1070 -21.87 -11.53 20.32
C GLY A 1070 -22.39 -12.92 20.69
N GLU A 1071 -22.50 -13.76 19.67
CA GLU A 1071 -22.98 -15.15 19.79
C GLU A 1071 -22.10 -15.98 20.74
N MET A 1072 -20.77 -15.82 20.68
CA MET A 1072 -19.85 -16.55 21.56
C MET A 1072 -20.00 -16.14 23.03
N GLU A 1073 -20.24 -14.86 23.30
CA GLU A 1073 -20.47 -14.38 24.67
C GLU A 1073 -21.83 -14.84 25.22
N VAL A 1074 -22.85 -14.97 24.35
CA VAL A 1074 -24.15 -15.58 24.71
C VAL A 1074 -23.96 -17.02 25.15
N TRP A 1075 -23.25 -17.84 24.35
CA TRP A 1075 -22.98 -19.24 24.71
C TRP A 1075 -22.26 -19.38 26.05
N ALA A 1076 -21.37 -18.43 26.38
CA ALA A 1076 -20.70 -18.42 27.67
C ALA A 1076 -21.70 -18.25 28.83
N LEU A 1077 -22.66 -17.33 28.73
CA LEU A 1077 -23.68 -17.15 29.77
C LEU A 1077 -24.67 -18.32 29.83
N GLU A 1078 -25.02 -18.91 28.70
CA GLU A 1078 -25.83 -20.12 28.63
C GLU A 1078 -25.15 -21.29 29.37
N ALA A 1079 -23.83 -21.47 29.15
CA ALA A 1079 -23.05 -22.51 29.82
C ALA A 1079 -23.01 -22.34 31.36
N TYR A 1080 -23.04 -21.10 31.85
CA TYR A 1080 -23.16 -20.82 33.28
C TYR A 1080 -24.59 -20.95 33.82
N GLY A 1081 -25.60 -21.08 32.96
CA GLY A 1081 -27.01 -21.00 33.36
C GLY A 1081 -27.42 -19.61 33.82
N ALA A 1082 -26.71 -18.56 33.41
CA ALA A 1082 -26.93 -17.17 33.83
C ALA A 1082 -28.10 -16.52 33.04
N ALA A 1083 -29.27 -17.15 33.06
CA ALA A 1083 -30.42 -16.79 32.22
C ALA A 1083 -30.90 -15.35 32.42
N HIS A 1084 -30.95 -14.85 33.67
CA HIS A 1084 -31.39 -13.48 33.95
C HIS A 1084 -30.41 -12.42 33.45
N VAL A 1085 -29.10 -12.69 33.56
CA VAL A 1085 -28.06 -11.79 33.04
C VAL A 1085 -28.13 -11.73 31.52
N LEU A 1086 -28.30 -12.90 30.88
CA LEU A 1086 -28.46 -12.99 29.44
C LEU A 1086 -29.73 -12.24 28.97
N GLN A 1087 -30.86 -12.47 29.65
CA GLN A 1087 -32.12 -11.79 29.35
C GLN A 1087 -31.98 -10.27 29.48
N GLU A 1088 -31.36 -9.78 30.55
CA GLU A 1088 -31.11 -8.35 30.76
C GLU A 1088 -30.25 -7.75 29.63
N ILE A 1089 -29.17 -8.42 29.23
CA ILE A 1089 -28.27 -7.96 28.16
C ILE A 1089 -29.00 -7.88 26.82
N LEU A 1090 -29.82 -8.88 26.49
CA LEU A 1090 -30.52 -8.96 25.22
C LEU A 1090 -31.79 -8.09 25.14
N THR A 1091 -32.25 -7.50 26.25
CA THR A 1091 -33.49 -6.70 26.29
C THR A 1091 -33.21 -5.29 26.82
N VAL A 1092 -33.27 -5.12 28.14
CA VAL A 1092 -33.22 -3.85 28.88
C VAL A 1092 -31.92 -3.07 28.65
N LYS A 1093 -30.80 -3.75 28.41
CA LYS A 1093 -29.51 -3.09 28.07
C LYS A 1093 -29.33 -2.81 26.57
N SER A 1094 -30.27 -3.23 25.74
CA SER A 1094 -30.20 -3.20 24.28
C SER A 1094 -31.41 -2.45 23.67
N ASP A 1095 -32.37 -3.20 23.14
CA ASP A 1095 -33.40 -2.75 22.21
C ASP A 1095 -34.83 -2.91 22.75
N ASP A 1096 -34.98 -3.19 24.05
CA ASP A 1096 -36.24 -2.98 24.75
C ASP A 1096 -36.40 -1.50 25.11
N ILE A 1097 -37.17 -0.78 24.28
CA ILE A 1097 -37.34 0.68 24.38
C ILE A 1097 -37.97 1.08 25.72
N VAL A 1098 -38.97 0.33 26.18
CA VAL A 1098 -39.70 0.64 27.42
C VAL A 1098 -38.92 0.12 28.62
N GLY A 1099 -38.42 -1.11 28.53
CA GLY A 1099 -37.66 -1.76 29.59
C GLY A 1099 -36.41 -0.97 29.98
N ARG A 1100 -35.66 -0.42 29.01
CA ARG A 1100 -34.45 0.35 29.30
C ARG A 1100 -34.71 1.64 30.08
N VAL A 1101 -35.80 2.35 29.76
CA VAL A 1101 -36.18 3.60 30.45
C VAL A 1101 -36.65 3.28 31.87
N LYS A 1102 -37.53 2.29 32.01
CA LYS A 1102 -38.00 1.83 33.33
C LYS A 1102 -36.85 1.34 34.21
N ALA A 1103 -35.91 0.60 33.65
CA ALA A 1103 -34.76 0.12 34.40
C ALA A 1103 -33.85 1.27 34.84
N TYR A 1104 -33.62 2.27 33.98
CA TYR A 1104 -32.88 3.46 34.37
C TYR A 1104 -33.58 4.21 35.51
N GLU A 1105 -34.89 4.43 35.41
CA GLU A 1105 -35.68 5.03 36.49
C GLU A 1105 -35.61 4.24 37.79
N ALA A 1106 -35.73 2.91 37.71
CA ALA A 1106 -35.65 2.03 38.87
C ALA A 1106 -34.29 2.17 39.55
N ILE A 1107 -33.19 2.13 38.79
CA ILE A 1107 -31.83 2.33 39.31
C ILE A 1107 -31.70 3.69 40.02
N VAL A 1108 -32.23 4.77 39.43
CA VAL A 1108 -32.21 6.12 40.05
C VAL A 1108 -33.04 6.17 41.33
N LYS A 1109 -34.18 5.46 41.38
CA LYS A 1109 -35.04 5.33 42.58
C LYS A 1109 -34.44 4.40 43.64
N GLY A 1110 -33.39 3.64 43.32
CA GLY A 1110 -32.81 2.61 44.18
C GLY A 1110 -33.55 1.27 44.17
N ASP A 1111 -34.47 1.10 43.22
CA ASP A 1111 -35.23 -0.14 42.98
C ASP A 1111 -34.51 -1.00 41.93
N ASN A 1112 -34.44 -2.33 42.15
CA ASN A 1112 -33.80 -3.28 41.22
C ASN A 1112 -34.83 -4.17 40.51
N THR A 1113 -36.05 -3.69 40.30
CA THR A 1113 -37.10 -4.44 39.58
C THR A 1113 -36.83 -4.41 38.07
N LEU A 1114 -36.64 -5.58 37.47
CA LEU A 1114 -36.41 -5.73 36.03
C LEU A 1114 -37.62 -6.37 35.37
N GLU A 1115 -38.33 -5.60 34.55
CA GLU A 1115 -39.38 -6.09 33.66
C GLU A 1115 -38.83 -6.10 32.23
N ALA A 1116 -38.44 -7.28 31.74
CA ALA A 1116 -37.98 -7.44 30.35
C ALA A 1116 -39.19 -7.62 29.42
N GLY A 1117 -39.28 -6.75 28.42
CA GLY A 1117 -40.24 -6.81 27.33
C GLY A 1117 -39.73 -7.58 26.11
N ILE A 1118 -40.39 -7.34 24.98
CA ILE A 1118 -40.02 -7.93 23.67
C ILE A 1118 -38.97 -7.02 23.01
N PRO A 1119 -37.82 -7.55 22.55
CA PRO A 1119 -36.84 -6.79 21.79
C PRO A 1119 -37.42 -6.20 20.50
N GLU A 1120 -37.08 -4.95 20.18
CA GLU A 1120 -37.56 -4.32 18.95
C GLU A 1120 -37.02 -5.02 17.69
N SER A 1121 -35.79 -5.55 17.74
CA SER A 1121 -35.23 -6.33 16.63
C SER A 1121 -36.06 -7.56 16.25
N PHE A 1122 -36.75 -8.18 17.21
CA PHE A 1122 -37.68 -9.28 16.94
C PHE A 1122 -38.95 -8.80 16.23
N ARG A 1123 -39.47 -7.62 16.59
CA ARG A 1123 -40.63 -7.01 15.91
C ARG A 1123 -40.29 -6.65 14.47
N VAL A 1124 -39.10 -6.08 14.25
CA VAL A 1124 -38.58 -5.79 12.90
C VAL A 1124 -38.49 -7.07 12.07
N LEU A 1125 -37.95 -8.16 12.62
CA LEU A 1125 -37.89 -9.45 11.92
C LEU A 1125 -39.28 -9.96 11.50
N VAL A 1126 -40.28 -9.89 12.38
CA VAL A 1126 -41.65 -10.28 12.04
C VAL A 1126 -42.18 -9.46 10.87
N LYS A 1127 -41.94 -8.13 10.88
CA LYS A 1127 -42.35 -7.22 9.79
C LYS A 1127 -41.60 -7.48 8.49
N GLU A 1128 -40.31 -7.83 8.53
CA GLU A 1128 -39.54 -8.21 7.35
C GLU A 1128 -40.07 -9.51 6.73
N LEU A 1129 -40.42 -10.51 7.54
CA LEU A 1129 -41.04 -11.75 7.07
C LEU A 1129 -42.43 -11.51 6.46
N GLU A 1130 -43.26 -10.68 7.10
CA GLU A 1130 -44.55 -10.24 6.53
C GLU A 1130 -44.36 -9.49 5.20
N GLY A 1131 -43.32 -8.65 5.10
CA GLY A 1131 -42.94 -7.94 3.87
C GLY A 1131 -42.53 -8.88 2.72
N LEU A 1132 -42.04 -10.08 3.04
CA LEU A 1132 -41.80 -11.16 2.08
C LEU A 1132 -43.06 -11.99 1.76
N ALA A 1133 -44.23 -11.55 2.24
CA ALA A 1133 -45.52 -12.24 2.15
C ALA A 1133 -45.55 -13.60 2.87
N LEU A 1134 -44.76 -13.76 3.93
CA LEU A 1134 -44.85 -14.91 4.84
C LEU A 1134 -45.83 -14.56 5.96
N GLY A 1135 -46.89 -15.37 6.12
CA GLY A 1135 -47.84 -15.21 7.22
C GLY A 1135 -47.22 -15.66 8.54
N VAL A 1136 -46.79 -14.71 9.36
CA VAL A 1136 -46.24 -14.97 10.71
C VAL A 1136 -47.28 -14.59 11.74
N GLU A 1137 -47.65 -15.53 12.61
CA GLU A 1137 -48.61 -15.32 13.68
C GLU A 1137 -47.98 -15.69 15.02
N ILE A 1138 -48.13 -14.83 16.02
CA ILE A 1138 -47.71 -15.11 17.40
C ILE A 1138 -48.95 -15.60 18.13
N LEU A 1139 -48.88 -16.80 18.71
CA LEU A 1139 -50.01 -17.42 19.40
C LEU A 1139 -49.74 -17.47 20.90
N SER A 1140 -50.76 -17.16 21.70
CA SER A 1140 -50.77 -17.51 23.13
C SER A 1140 -50.91 -19.02 23.33
N GLU A 1141 -50.75 -19.53 24.56
CA GLU A 1141 -51.03 -20.93 24.89
C GLU A 1141 -52.46 -21.38 24.50
N ASP A 1142 -53.45 -20.46 24.50
CA ASP A 1142 -54.84 -20.72 24.08
C ASP A 1142 -55.09 -20.59 22.55
N GLU A 1143 -54.04 -20.64 21.72
CA GLU A 1143 -54.09 -20.48 20.25
C GLU A 1143 -54.74 -19.17 19.75
N ARG A 1144 -54.78 -18.14 20.60
CA ARG A 1144 -55.23 -16.80 20.21
C ARG A 1144 -54.07 -16.02 19.62
N GLN A 1145 -54.33 -15.37 18.49
CA GLN A 1145 -53.37 -14.48 17.86
C GLN A 1145 -53.10 -13.26 18.76
N ILE A 1146 -51.83 -13.08 19.11
CA ILE A 1146 -51.30 -11.87 19.75
C ILE A 1146 -50.86 -10.95 18.62
N VAL A 1147 -51.55 -9.82 18.48
CA VAL A 1147 -51.16 -8.79 17.53
C VAL A 1147 -50.16 -7.87 18.22
N LEU A 1148 -48.93 -7.81 17.72
CA LEU A 1148 -47.94 -6.82 18.15
C LEU A 1148 -48.26 -5.49 17.45
N SER A 1149 -49.17 -4.69 18.01
CA SER A 1149 -49.56 -3.40 17.41
C SER A 1149 -48.57 -2.29 17.77
N GLU A 1150 -48.46 -1.26 16.92
CA GLU A 1150 -47.67 -0.05 17.24
C GLU A 1150 -48.27 0.72 18.44
N GLU A 1151 -49.57 0.54 18.71
CA GLU A 1151 -50.30 1.17 19.82
C GLU A 1151 -49.96 0.57 21.20
N ASP A 1152 -49.31 -0.60 21.25
CA ASP A 1152 -48.85 -1.24 22.49
C ASP A 1152 -47.51 -0.66 23.01
N ILE A 1153 -46.92 0.31 22.29
CA ILE A 1153 -45.79 1.11 22.78
C ILE A 1153 -46.38 2.31 23.55
N PRO A 1154 -46.38 2.33 24.90
CA PRO A 1154 -46.87 3.49 25.63
C PRO A 1154 -46.09 4.75 25.23
N GLU A 1155 -46.78 5.89 25.09
CA GLU A 1155 -46.14 7.20 24.96
C GLU A 1155 -45.16 7.38 26.14
N ILE A 1156 -43.87 7.35 25.83
CA ILE A 1156 -42.81 7.46 26.84
C ILE A 1156 -42.75 8.94 27.26
N PRO A 1157 -42.86 9.28 28.56
CA PRO A 1157 -42.57 10.63 29.03
C PRO A 1157 -41.11 10.93 28.72
N LEU A 1158 -40.85 11.94 27.89
CA LEU A 1158 -39.53 12.36 27.42
C LEU A 1158 -38.69 13.07 28.51
N ASP A 1159 -38.96 12.81 29.80
CA ASP A 1159 -38.40 13.57 30.90
C ASP A 1159 -37.45 12.75 31.78
N LEU A 1160 -36.16 12.84 31.47
CA LEU A 1160 -35.07 12.50 32.40
C LEU A 1160 -33.97 13.57 32.44
N GLY A 1161 -34.17 14.76 31.86
CA GLY A 1161 -33.17 15.84 31.88
C GLY A 1161 -31.79 15.47 31.27
N ILE A 1162 -31.73 14.38 30.50
CA ILE A 1162 -30.57 13.96 29.71
C ILE A 1162 -31.01 14.12 28.25
N SER A 1163 -30.21 14.81 27.43
CA SER A 1163 -30.47 14.93 26.00
C SER A 1163 -30.41 13.54 25.36
N LEU A 1164 -31.57 12.87 25.29
CA LEU A 1164 -31.86 11.65 24.54
C LEU A 1164 -32.60 12.00 23.23
N GLU A 1165 -32.50 13.27 22.78
CA GLU A 1165 -33.11 13.68 21.52
C GLU A 1165 -32.45 12.94 20.35
N ARG A 1166 -33.27 12.47 19.42
CA ARG A 1166 -32.86 11.90 18.13
C ARG A 1166 -31.98 12.91 17.40
N GLU A 1167 -30.66 12.71 17.41
CA GLU A 1167 -29.79 13.29 16.38
C GLU A 1167 -30.06 12.52 15.09
N GLU A 1168 -30.91 13.08 14.21
CA GLU A 1168 -30.94 12.72 12.80
C GLU A 1168 -29.63 13.17 12.16
N LEU A 1169 -28.60 12.35 12.28
CA LEU A 1169 -27.44 12.43 11.39
C LEU A 1169 -27.87 11.87 10.03
N GLY A 1170 -27.86 12.73 9.02
CA GLY A 1170 -28.20 12.35 7.64
C GLY A 1170 -27.37 11.15 7.16
N GLU A 1171 -28.02 10.22 6.47
CA GLU A 1171 -27.47 8.93 6.03
C GLU A 1171 -26.30 9.00 5.02
N ASP A 1172 -25.78 10.18 4.67
CA ASP A 1172 -24.81 10.31 3.57
C ASP A 1172 -23.33 10.05 3.97
N SER A 1173 -23.02 9.68 5.22
CA SER A 1173 -21.65 9.38 5.65
C SER A 1173 -21.31 7.89 5.73
N ALA A 1174 -22.11 7.01 5.12
CA ALA A 1174 -21.82 5.59 4.99
C ALA A 1174 -21.71 5.16 3.51
N GLU A 1175 -20.68 5.65 2.83
CA GLU A 1175 -20.07 4.98 1.66
C GLU A 1175 -18.53 4.96 1.77
#